data_AF-A0A954Y742-F1
#
_entry.id   AF-A0A954Y742-F1
#
_cell.length_a   1.000
_cell.length_b   1.000
_cell.length_c   1.000
_cell.angle_alpha   90.00
_cell.angle_beta   90.00
_cell.angle_gamma   90.00
#
_symmetry.space_group_name_H-M   'P 1'
#
loop_
_entity.id
_entity.type
_entity.pdbx_description
1 polymer ?
#
loop_
_entity_poly.entity_id
_entity_poly.type
_entity_poly.pdbx_seq_one_letter_code
_entity_poly.pdbx_strand_id
1 'polypeptide(L)'
;MDAKMEMKRQYATRLSVEPLEDRHMLAITSAFAAGVLTVESNDAAIDVVTIDDVNANNIIDVNGVDVAGATFAATSSIIYENAAGSGSDTVTIDPGNNDLEFDTIAVTMHAGSGGDTFTAVSVGIASVMLVGGAGADSFTGGAGDDTFVDSPGNDTYDGGAGLDTLLIRGTIAADAVDVLQQTPSATNADAYTLSVVNGPLAAPPAATTESIISTNPAVAPQDIGNRPTIERILIETLSGDDIIRVAHAEEYQDNNPINGEQPQTIAYEVDAGPPNASDRLLVQDLGVGNTVIHRVGADQRSGSVTVGTLAPVTYSNTEFVDVVPLEPLTGATGDDMMGRLVVFKNDPFEANNTFQSATFLGSDLSINVDPTIDPGGLASPFPVPGDVDFYQFVAQETGTLDFQLYFEPIGTLPNGLPGLPGSGELNATFFDNDANPIAGIGGSGALPINDASGAKIGERITIPVVRNQTYFVRVQGDSNTAINVYNFTSIVVSAPVPELVDLQAASDSGRNNTDNITNNTAPTFNIILDDDRIDEFANRNLAPDTTNDGKFFTNAILVNGAVTTANNTTDFTDGALVGAGTVPAAGQFITFLSGGNAFQTRMITAFNAATGAITVAPGFTVAPAVTDTYVVTAAAPTGIADYGVQVFNNGSPIGFAFYTGAAHLWNFTATAGTLNEGDFNHISAAVWINDGATPPVIGRHALSPALQVTLDTTAPPVSFGEAGVMDDGLHADSDTGVLADVDTINDRITGDSTPTVYGYAEADSIVQLYLDMDANGVIDIGADILLGQTVAQPYDGNLAFTTGNYEITSTVDLNDPTLILPTLGRDGLRSLLVTAQDVAGNPLPMDDTLTASDQLDIFLDTQGPQVDGVFVTDDREYDLFDPKPSVNGFTPLVDSIDIDFIDQPVRGEAAAVVASNANELQLAVAPAIGDKLGEVALPGNGSLSVGASAIPRDGSVYYLAVDNNANTIQIYDPPSDGDGDAVLVSTKTPDVTISNVAWDPTRNVLWAAHGDSVYTIDPGDLTVTESLTASFQFTTSVGGLDLIDGLAYDPFDDTLWLSPDVSTSVFEFGLGGANPLGQLLNTVTPKNSLGESDGQVSGVFVGTNNTLYIGRDGAAEIRRIDKTTGDFISQFATTSGRVEDLVCDPVHYAPYEAILAKDAYNGLYEAFLVESGTCALPGFDPTPSDFLYPAVNEEIATIAGHYQLV
;
A
#
# COMPACT_ATOMS: atom_id res chain seq x y z
N MET A 1 101.51 31.88 13.34
CA MET A 1 102.84 32.41 13.71
C MET A 1 103.22 33.43 12.65
N ASP A 2 103.56 34.61 13.14
CA ASP A 2 103.80 35.87 12.43
C ASP A 2 104.89 35.88 11.35
N ALA A 3 104.78 36.88 10.48
CA ALA A 3 105.79 37.91 10.15
C ALA A 3 106.02 38.02 8.64
N LYS A 4 105.58 39.12 8.01
CA LYS A 4 106.19 40.46 7.93
C LYS A 4 107.49 40.55 7.11
N MET A 5 107.41 41.49 6.17
CA MET A 5 108.42 42.51 5.82
C MET A 5 109.45 42.23 4.72
N GLU A 6 109.21 42.98 3.65
CA GLU A 6 110.06 44.04 3.08
C GLU A 6 111.02 43.75 1.92
N MET A 7 110.79 44.60 0.92
CA MET A 7 111.47 44.76 -0.36
C MET A 7 112.96 45.13 -0.25
N LYS A 8 113.74 44.61 -1.21
CA LYS A 8 114.84 45.34 -1.85
C LYS A 8 114.93 45.03 -3.36
N ARG A 9 114.66 46.08 -4.16
CA ARG A 9 115.15 46.45 -5.52
C ARG A 9 116.52 45.82 -5.90
N GLN A 10 116.91 45.50 -7.14
CA GLN A 10 116.45 45.84 -8.50
C GLN A 10 117.31 45.07 -9.55
N TYR A 11 116.82 44.99 -10.79
CA TYR A 11 117.48 44.70 -12.08
C TYR A 11 117.61 43.24 -12.59
N ALA A 12 116.57 42.87 -13.34
CA ALA A 12 116.64 42.54 -14.77
C ALA A 12 117.30 41.21 -15.20
N THR A 13 116.51 40.14 -15.11
CA THR A 13 116.44 39.09 -16.13
C THR A 13 115.02 39.08 -16.69
N ARG A 14 114.89 39.52 -17.95
CA ARG A 14 113.65 39.52 -18.73
C ARG A 14 113.26 38.06 -18.99
N LEU A 15 112.40 37.49 -18.15
CA LEU A 15 111.55 36.37 -18.54
C LEU A 15 110.48 36.98 -19.45
N SER A 16 110.64 36.83 -20.75
CA SER A 16 109.53 36.98 -21.69
C SER A 16 108.56 35.84 -21.43
N VAL A 17 107.55 36.09 -20.61
CA VAL A 17 106.25 35.45 -20.84
C VAL A 17 105.75 36.13 -22.10
N GLU A 18 105.78 35.42 -23.23
CA GLU A 18 104.93 35.84 -24.34
C GLU A 18 103.50 35.80 -23.79
N PRO A 19 102.74 36.90 -23.85
CA PRO A 19 101.30 36.74 -23.77
C PRO A 19 100.98 35.74 -24.88
N LEU A 20 100.28 34.65 -24.53
CA LEU A 20 99.54 33.92 -25.56
C LEU A 20 98.83 35.00 -26.39
N GLU A 21 99.01 34.94 -27.71
CA GLU A 21 98.23 35.71 -28.66
C GLU A 21 96.78 35.79 -28.18
N ASP A 22 96.15 36.97 -28.28
CA ASP A 22 94.72 37.12 -27.97
C ASP A 22 94.01 35.97 -28.67
N ARG A 23 93.53 35.00 -27.88
CA ARG A 23 92.62 34.01 -28.41
C ARG A 23 91.35 34.80 -28.67
N HIS A 24 91.22 35.29 -29.90
CA HIS A 24 89.92 35.57 -30.47
C HIS A 24 89.12 34.29 -30.24
N MET A 25 88.26 34.31 -29.22
CA MET A 25 87.14 33.40 -29.18
C MET A 25 86.43 33.61 -30.51
N LEU A 26 86.25 32.53 -31.26
CA LEU A 26 85.41 32.57 -32.45
C LEU A 26 84.02 33.01 -31.95
N ALA A 27 83.43 34.00 -32.61
CA ALA A 27 82.09 34.51 -32.28
C ALA A 27 81.08 33.34 -32.20
N ILE A 28 81.26 32.36 -33.09
CA ILE A 28 80.51 31.10 -33.14
C ILE A 28 81.43 29.91 -32.86
N THR A 29 81.01 29.01 -31.97
CA THR A 29 81.67 27.72 -31.74
C THR A 29 80.70 26.57 -31.97
N SER A 30 81.20 25.41 -32.41
CA SER A 30 80.40 24.20 -32.59
C SER A 30 81.10 22.97 -32.02
N ALA A 31 80.32 22.07 -31.42
CA ALA A 31 80.80 20.83 -30.82
C ALA A 31 79.78 19.70 -31.04
N PHE A 32 80.26 18.51 -31.38
CA PHE A 32 79.43 17.32 -31.55
C PHE A 32 79.80 16.24 -30.54
N ALA A 33 78.83 15.80 -29.73
CA ALA A 33 79.02 14.75 -28.75
C ALA A 33 77.73 13.97 -28.51
N ALA A 34 77.83 12.64 -28.48
CA ALA A 34 76.72 11.73 -28.15
C ALA A 34 75.43 11.97 -28.98
N GLY A 35 75.57 12.36 -30.25
CA GLY A 35 74.44 12.64 -31.14
C GLY A 35 73.88 14.05 -31.04
N VAL A 36 74.44 14.92 -30.19
CA VAL A 36 74.02 16.32 -30.07
C VAL A 36 75.07 17.22 -30.70
N LEU A 37 74.65 18.07 -31.63
CA LEU A 37 75.43 19.19 -32.15
C LEU A 37 75.05 20.44 -31.36
N THR A 38 75.98 21.00 -30.58
CA THR A 38 75.80 22.27 -29.90
C THR A 38 76.53 23.38 -30.65
N VAL A 39 75.83 24.46 -30.97
CA VAL A 39 76.37 25.68 -31.58
C VAL A 39 76.14 26.82 -30.60
N GLU A 40 77.20 27.54 -30.23
CA GLU A 40 77.12 28.63 -29.25
C GLU A 40 77.58 29.94 -29.90
N SER A 41 76.77 30.99 -29.80
CA SER A 41 77.24 32.38 -29.92
C SER A 41 77.59 32.93 -28.53
N ASN A 42 78.71 33.66 -28.43
CA ASN A 42 79.26 34.14 -27.16
C ASN A 42 79.55 35.64 -27.09
N ASP A 43 79.11 36.40 -28.09
CA ASP A 43 79.25 37.85 -28.11
C ASP A 43 77.90 38.56 -28.31
N ALA A 44 77.91 39.90 -28.37
CA ALA A 44 76.71 40.72 -28.53
C ALA A 44 76.62 41.39 -29.92
N ALA A 45 77.39 40.90 -30.89
CA ALA A 45 77.30 41.32 -32.28
C ALA A 45 76.11 40.66 -32.96
N ILE A 46 75.80 41.12 -34.17
CA ILE A 46 74.87 40.46 -35.07
C ILE A 46 75.60 39.31 -35.75
N ASP A 47 75.12 38.09 -35.54
CA ASP A 47 75.63 36.87 -36.13
C ASP A 47 74.70 36.34 -37.22
N VAL A 48 75.30 35.68 -38.22
CA VAL A 48 74.58 34.86 -39.20
C VAL A 48 75.14 33.45 -39.14
N VAL A 49 74.29 32.49 -38.78
CA VAL A 49 74.62 31.09 -38.59
C VAL A 49 73.83 30.25 -39.58
N THR A 50 74.53 29.48 -40.40
CA THR A 50 73.92 28.50 -41.29
C THR A 50 74.43 27.11 -40.93
N ILE A 51 73.51 26.18 -40.68
CA ILE A 51 73.77 24.77 -40.41
C ILE A 51 73.21 23.97 -41.58
N ASP A 52 74.09 23.40 -42.41
CA ASP A 52 73.73 22.80 -43.71
C ASP A 52 74.75 21.72 -44.14
N ASP A 53 74.41 20.87 -45.12
CA ASP A 53 75.34 20.04 -45.91
C ASP A 53 75.73 20.79 -47.20
N VAL A 54 76.44 21.91 -47.05
CA VAL A 54 76.82 22.79 -48.19
C VAL A 54 77.67 22.04 -49.22
N ASN A 55 78.40 21.00 -48.77
CA ASN A 55 79.33 20.24 -49.59
C ASN A 55 78.73 18.94 -50.19
N ALA A 56 77.47 18.62 -49.88
CA ALA A 56 76.83 17.33 -50.20
C ALA A 56 77.70 16.12 -49.81
N ASN A 57 78.45 16.25 -48.71
CA ASN A 57 79.40 15.25 -48.21
C ASN A 57 78.82 14.45 -47.02
N ASN A 58 77.55 14.67 -46.67
CA ASN A 58 76.85 14.11 -45.52
C ASN A 58 77.50 14.46 -44.17
N ILE A 59 78.25 15.56 -44.11
CA ILE A 59 78.81 16.14 -42.89
C ILE A 59 78.09 17.47 -42.66
N ILE A 60 77.73 17.74 -41.41
CA ILE A 60 77.10 19.01 -41.04
C ILE A 60 78.18 20.10 -41.02
N ASP A 61 78.00 21.13 -41.83
CA ASP A 61 78.77 22.37 -41.81
C ASP A 61 78.09 23.41 -40.91
N VAL A 62 78.86 24.16 -40.11
CA VAL A 62 78.41 25.39 -39.44
C VAL A 62 79.14 26.57 -40.08
N ASN A 63 78.40 27.49 -40.71
CA ASN A 63 78.95 28.61 -41.49
C ASN A 63 79.96 28.17 -42.56
N GLY A 64 79.72 27.01 -43.18
CA GLY A 64 80.58 26.43 -44.22
C GLY A 64 81.84 25.74 -43.69
N VAL A 65 81.90 25.42 -42.40
CA VAL A 65 82.99 24.66 -41.77
C VAL A 65 82.47 23.31 -41.26
N ASP A 66 82.97 22.21 -41.82
CA ASP A 66 82.67 20.83 -41.42
C ASP A 66 82.86 20.63 -39.89
N VAL A 67 81.83 20.14 -39.20
CA VAL A 67 81.91 19.77 -37.79
C VAL A 67 82.34 18.30 -37.67
N ALA A 68 83.51 18.07 -37.07
CA ALA A 68 84.11 16.74 -37.01
C ALA A 68 83.19 15.70 -36.33
N GLY A 69 82.74 14.72 -37.10
CA GLY A 69 81.92 13.60 -36.64
C GLY A 69 80.41 13.87 -36.64
N ALA A 70 79.97 15.10 -36.91
CA ALA A 70 78.56 15.44 -37.07
C ALA A 70 78.11 15.12 -38.50
N THR A 71 77.30 14.08 -38.65
CA THR A 71 76.61 13.73 -39.91
C THR A 71 75.12 13.74 -39.61
N PHE A 72 74.24 14.08 -40.56
CA PHE A 72 72.79 14.07 -40.31
C PHE A 72 72.27 12.72 -39.79
N ALA A 73 72.85 11.59 -40.24
CA ALA A 73 72.54 10.25 -39.72
C ALA A 73 73.03 9.94 -38.29
N ALA A 74 73.98 10.71 -37.76
CA ALA A 74 74.55 10.52 -36.43
C ALA A 74 74.03 11.55 -35.41
N THR A 75 73.40 12.62 -35.90
CA THR A 75 72.84 13.70 -35.09
C THR A 75 71.39 13.37 -34.76
N SER A 76 71.05 13.36 -33.48
CA SER A 76 69.67 13.28 -32.98
C SER A 76 69.15 14.63 -32.51
N SER A 77 70.04 15.58 -32.22
CA SER A 77 69.62 16.93 -31.82
C SER A 77 70.63 18.00 -32.19
N ILE A 78 70.12 19.17 -32.54
CA ILE A 78 70.89 20.41 -32.72
C ILE A 78 70.45 21.37 -31.62
N ILE A 79 71.39 21.93 -30.88
CA ILE A 79 71.13 22.96 -29.87
C ILE A 79 71.89 24.21 -30.28
N TYR A 80 71.19 25.32 -30.47
CA TYR A 80 71.77 26.64 -30.59
C TYR A 80 71.55 27.42 -29.29
N GLU A 81 72.64 27.92 -28.72
CA GLU A 81 72.62 28.72 -27.49
C GLU A 81 73.26 30.08 -27.75
N ASN A 82 72.46 31.15 -27.71
CA ASN A 82 73.00 32.51 -27.60
C ASN A 82 73.22 32.87 -26.12
N ALA A 83 74.34 32.45 -25.55
CA ALA A 83 74.59 32.54 -24.12
C ALA A 83 74.81 33.97 -23.59
N ALA A 84 74.99 34.98 -24.46
CA ALA A 84 75.35 36.34 -24.06
C ALA A 84 74.93 37.48 -25.02
N GLY A 85 74.24 37.21 -26.12
CA GLY A 85 73.99 38.18 -27.19
C GLY A 85 72.81 39.10 -26.96
N SER A 86 73.03 40.40 -27.21
CA SER A 86 71.97 41.40 -27.43
C SER A 86 71.83 41.77 -28.92
N GLY A 87 72.45 40.97 -29.80
CA GLY A 87 72.49 41.18 -31.24
C GLY A 87 71.23 40.62 -31.90
N SER A 88 70.85 41.18 -33.05
CA SER A 88 69.80 40.63 -33.91
C SER A 88 70.41 39.55 -34.81
N ASP A 89 70.34 38.30 -34.39
CA ASP A 89 71.01 37.18 -35.03
C ASP A 89 70.11 36.49 -36.06
N THR A 90 70.72 35.81 -37.03
CA THR A 90 70.00 35.01 -38.02
C THR A 90 70.54 33.60 -38.02
N VAL A 91 69.70 32.62 -37.71
CA VAL A 91 70.05 31.20 -37.75
C VAL A 91 69.19 30.47 -38.78
N THR A 92 69.85 29.79 -39.72
CA THR A 92 69.19 28.96 -40.73
C THR A 92 69.68 27.53 -40.60
N ILE A 93 68.76 26.59 -40.51
CA ILE A 93 69.04 25.16 -40.59
C ILE A 93 68.40 24.64 -41.87
N ASP A 94 69.26 24.25 -42.81
CA ASP A 94 68.85 23.68 -44.09
C ASP A 94 69.67 22.40 -44.30
N PRO A 95 69.14 21.20 -43.98
CA PRO A 95 69.90 19.96 -44.13
C PRO A 95 70.06 19.50 -45.59
N GLY A 96 69.58 20.28 -46.58
CA GLY A 96 69.70 19.95 -47.98
C GLY A 96 68.64 18.97 -48.49
N ASN A 97 68.23 19.15 -49.75
CA ASN A 97 67.02 18.59 -50.35
C ASN A 97 67.07 17.11 -50.81
N ASN A 98 67.98 16.27 -50.32
CA ASN A 98 68.24 14.95 -50.94
C ASN A 98 68.21 13.70 -50.05
N ASP A 99 67.82 13.77 -48.77
CA ASP A 99 67.70 12.54 -47.96
C ASP A 99 66.37 12.44 -47.20
N LEU A 100 65.38 11.84 -47.85
CA LEU A 100 64.03 11.56 -47.32
C LEU A 100 64.01 10.51 -46.20
N GLU A 101 65.16 10.13 -45.64
CA GLU A 101 65.31 8.96 -44.76
C GLU A 101 65.60 9.29 -43.28
N PHE A 102 65.65 10.57 -42.88
CA PHE A 102 66.10 10.99 -41.53
C PHE A 102 65.23 12.05 -40.85
N ASP A 103 63.93 11.78 -40.70
CA ASP A 103 62.97 12.59 -39.92
C ASP A 103 63.15 12.41 -38.39
N THR A 104 64.36 12.69 -37.87
CA THR A 104 64.74 12.34 -36.49
C THR A 104 65.50 13.41 -35.69
N ILE A 105 65.81 14.57 -36.28
CA ILE A 105 66.61 15.60 -35.61
C ILE A 105 65.70 16.59 -34.88
N ALA A 106 65.84 16.67 -33.56
CA ALA A 106 65.17 17.70 -32.76
C ALA A 106 66.06 18.94 -32.61
N VAL A 107 65.53 20.12 -32.89
CA VAL A 107 66.25 21.39 -32.74
C VAL A 107 65.81 22.07 -31.44
N THR A 108 66.76 22.56 -30.64
CA THR A 108 66.51 23.49 -29.55
C THR A 108 67.23 24.80 -29.84
N MET A 109 66.51 25.91 -29.80
CA MET A 109 67.02 27.24 -30.13
C MET A 109 66.77 28.19 -28.98
N HIS A 110 67.82 28.82 -28.46
CA HIS A 110 67.72 29.98 -27.56
C HIS A 110 68.34 31.19 -28.25
N ALA A 111 67.51 32.13 -28.74
CA ALA A 111 67.93 33.19 -29.64
C ALA A 111 68.61 34.37 -28.91
N GLY A 112 68.18 34.69 -27.68
CA GLY A 112 68.87 35.64 -26.80
C GLY A 112 68.07 36.92 -26.57
N SER A 113 68.69 38.09 -26.70
CA SER A 113 67.96 39.35 -26.79
C SER A 113 68.36 40.03 -28.09
N GLY A 114 67.48 40.81 -28.68
CA GLY A 114 67.66 41.27 -30.06
C GLY A 114 66.39 40.98 -30.85
N GLY A 115 66.31 41.48 -32.08
CA GLY A 115 65.29 41.00 -33.01
C GLY A 115 65.89 39.89 -33.86
N ASP A 116 65.70 38.65 -33.45
CA ASP A 116 66.35 37.47 -33.98
C ASP A 116 65.51 36.82 -35.09
N THR A 117 66.15 36.06 -35.96
CA THR A 117 65.48 35.32 -37.04
C THR A 117 65.94 33.87 -37.04
N PHE A 118 65.00 32.94 -36.94
CA PHE A 118 65.25 31.50 -37.10
C PHE A 118 64.47 30.94 -38.29
N THR A 119 65.12 30.10 -39.09
CA THR A 119 64.47 29.40 -40.19
C THR A 119 64.96 27.96 -40.27
N ALA A 120 64.04 27.02 -40.07
CA ALA A 120 64.21 25.62 -40.38
C ALA A 120 63.58 25.30 -41.75
N VAL A 121 64.35 24.70 -42.66
CA VAL A 121 63.90 24.34 -44.01
C VAL A 121 63.34 22.91 -44.01
N SER A 122 62.22 22.73 -44.73
CA SER A 122 61.17 21.71 -44.58
C SER A 122 61.49 20.22 -44.79
N VAL A 123 62.74 19.75 -44.67
CA VAL A 123 63.09 18.33 -44.85
C VAL A 123 64.08 17.90 -43.77
N GLY A 124 63.79 16.88 -42.95
CA GLY A 124 64.78 16.25 -42.05
C GLY A 124 64.88 16.78 -40.61
N ILE A 125 64.02 17.73 -40.23
CA ILE A 125 63.84 18.17 -38.83
C ILE A 125 62.54 17.53 -38.33
N ALA A 126 62.59 16.88 -37.16
CA ALA A 126 61.44 16.20 -36.57
C ALA A 126 60.59 17.13 -35.69
N SER A 127 61.25 18.10 -35.03
CA SER A 127 60.62 19.15 -34.24
C SER A 127 61.62 20.24 -33.85
N VAL A 128 61.11 21.44 -33.60
CA VAL A 128 61.83 22.61 -33.10
C VAL A 128 61.24 23.03 -31.75
N MET A 129 62.08 23.21 -30.73
CA MET A 129 61.75 23.94 -29.51
C MET A 129 62.52 25.26 -29.51
N LEU A 130 61.82 26.39 -29.57
CA LEU A 130 62.46 27.69 -29.72
C LEU A 130 62.05 28.67 -28.62
N VAL A 131 63.04 29.38 -28.07
CA VAL A 131 62.85 30.53 -27.16
C VAL A 131 63.54 31.74 -27.80
N GLY A 132 62.76 32.78 -28.15
CA GLY A 132 63.28 34.01 -28.76
C GLY A 132 64.05 34.86 -27.78
N GLY A 133 63.34 35.28 -26.74
CA GLY A 133 63.83 36.14 -25.68
C GLY A 133 63.35 37.58 -25.88
N ALA A 134 64.18 38.59 -25.60
CA ALA A 134 63.67 39.96 -25.61
C ALA A 134 63.94 40.67 -26.95
N GLY A 135 62.88 41.09 -27.65
CA GLY A 135 62.95 41.85 -28.90
C GLY A 135 61.89 41.38 -29.88
N ALA A 136 61.94 41.84 -31.13
CA ALA A 136 60.93 41.48 -32.14
C ALA A 136 61.50 40.41 -33.07
N ASP A 137 61.12 39.17 -32.83
CA ASP A 137 61.74 38.00 -33.43
C ASP A 137 60.89 37.40 -34.56
N SER A 138 61.50 36.58 -35.42
CA SER A 138 60.83 35.91 -36.53
C SER A 138 61.27 34.45 -36.65
N PHE A 139 60.32 33.53 -36.51
CA PHE A 139 60.58 32.10 -36.42
C PHE A 139 59.81 31.32 -37.47
N THR A 140 60.50 30.38 -38.13
CA THR A 140 59.92 29.39 -39.04
C THR A 140 60.38 28.00 -38.61
N GLY A 141 59.44 27.15 -38.17
CA GLY A 141 59.68 25.80 -37.64
C GLY A 141 59.82 24.74 -38.73
N GLY A 142 59.08 24.88 -39.83
CA GLY A 142 59.28 24.09 -41.03
C GLY A 142 58.32 22.90 -41.10
N ALA A 143 58.81 21.68 -40.92
CA ALA A 143 57.98 20.47 -40.88
C ALA A 143 58.24 19.75 -39.55
N GLY A 144 57.25 18.99 -39.07
CA GLY A 144 57.29 18.37 -37.75
C GLY A 144 56.40 19.12 -36.77
N ASP A 145 56.29 18.62 -35.54
CA ASP A 145 55.46 19.25 -34.50
C ASP A 145 56.34 20.22 -33.68
N ASP A 146 56.24 21.52 -33.97
CA ASP A 146 57.12 22.55 -33.39
C ASP A 146 56.50 23.21 -32.14
N THR A 147 57.36 23.71 -31.25
CA THR A 147 56.98 24.43 -30.03
C THR A 147 57.77 25.73 -29.92
N PHE A 148 57.07 26.86 -30.04
CA PHE A 148 57.62 28.18 -29.82
C PHE A 148 57.24 28.65 -28.42
N VAL A 149 58.21 29.07 -27.62
CA VAL A 149 57.97 29.66 -26.30
C VAL A 149 57.88 31.16 -26.46
N ASP A 150 56.72 31.72 -26.10
CA ASP A 150 56.46 33.15 -26.11
C ASP A 150 57.49 33.92 -25.27
N SER A 151 57.86 35.09 -25.78
CA SER A 151 58.91 35.90 -25.19
C SER A 151 58.65 37.40 -25.37
N PRO A 152 59.30 38.27 -24.57
CA PRO A 152 58.96 39.69 -24.60
C PRO A 152 59.31 40.41 -25.92
N GLY A 153 58.28 40.77 -26.68
CA GLY A 153 58.34 41.68 -27.81
C GLY A 153 57.29 41.32 -28.84
N ASN A 154 57.36 41.84 -30.06
CA ASN A 154 56.34 41.55 -31.08
C ASN A 154 56.91 40.53 -32.06
N ASP A 155 56.60 39.26 -31.86
CA ASP A 155 57.23 38.17 -32.59
C ASP A 155 56.36 37.68 -33.75
N THR A 156 56.99 36.99 -34.71
CA THR A 156 56.33 36.38 -35.86
C THR A 156 56.60 34.88 -35.88
N TYR A 157 55.55 34.08 -35.90
CA TYR A 157 55.62 32.62 -35.83
C TYR A 157 55.05 31.99 -37.10
N ASP A 158 55.82 31.08 -37.69
CA ASP A 158 55.38 30.18 -38.76
C ASP A 158 55.70 28.74 -38.35
N GLY A 159 54.71 27.99 -37.89
CA GLY A 159 54.90 26.58 -37.53
C GLY A 159 55.24 25.74 -38.75
N GLY A 160 54.41 25.85 -39.79
CA GLY A 160 54.62 25.21 -41.06
C GLY A 160 53.73 23.97 -41.17
N ALA A 161 54.31 22.79 -41.32
CA ALA A 161 53.58 21.55 -41.49
C ALA A 161 53.74 20.63 -40.28
N GLY A 162 52.67 20.44 -39.51
CA GLY A 162 52.66 19.59 -38.32
C GLY A 162 51.53 20.02 -37.40
N LEU A 163 51.61 19.64 -36.13
CA LEU A 163 50.82 20.24 -35.05
C LEU A 163 51.71 21.17 -34.23
N ASP A 164 51.62 22.45 -34.52
CA ASP A 164 52.53 23.45 -33.98
C ASP A 164 51.92 24.18 -32.78
N THR A 165 52.75 24.43 -31.77
CA THR A 165 52.33 24.96 -30.47
C THR A 165 53.03 26.29 -30.16
N LEU A 166 52.26 27.31 -29.82
CA LEU A 166 52.76 28.50 -29.12
C LEU A 166 52.55 28.32 -27.61
N LEU A 167 53.65 28.20 -26.87
CA LEU A 167 53.68 28.02 -25.41
C LEU A 167 53.86 29.38 -24.72
N ILE A 168 52.81 29.84 -24.04
CA ILE A 168 52.85 30.96 -23.11
C ILE A 168 53.18 30.43 -21.72
N ARG A 169 54.41 30.63 -21.27
CA ARG A 169 54.86 30.13 -19.97
C ARG A 169 54.95 31.27 -18.95
N GLY A 170 54.24 31.12 -17.84
CA GLY A 170 54.32 31.99 -16.67
C GLY A 170 55.52 31.67 -15.77
N THR A 171 55.44 32.09 -14.52
CA THR A 171 56.50 32.04 -13.51
C THR A 171 56.02 31.32 -12.26
N ILE A 172 56.88 31.18 -11.25
CA ILE A 172 56.48 30.61 -9.94
C ILE A 172 55.87 31.66 -8.99
N ALA A 173 55.51 32.84 -9.50
CA ALA A 173 54.81 33.88 -8.77
C ALA A 173 53.38 34.01 -9.33
N ALA A 174 52.50 34.69 -8.60
CA ALA A 174 51.19 35.05 -9.13
C ALA A 174 51.34 35.90 -10.40
N ASP A 175 50.83 35.41 -11.51
CA ASP A 175 50.92 36.00 -12.84
C ASP A 175 49.56 36.51 -13.35
N ALA A 176 49.62 37.48 -14.26
CA ALA A 176 48.51 37.88 -15.10
C ALA A 176 48.85 37.45 -16.53
N VAL A 177 48.07 36.50 -17.06
CA VAL A 177 48.24 35.99 -18.42
C VAL A 177 46.99 36.31 -19.24
N ASP A 178 47.11 37.22 -20.19
CA ASP A 178 46.02 37.58 -21.11
C ASP A 178 46.41 37.15 -22.51
N VAL A 179 45.62 36.28 -23.14
CA VAL A 179 45.86 35.84 -24.52
C VAL A 179 44.57 36.00 -25.32
N LEU A 180 44.57 37.00 -26.20
CA LEU A 180 43.40 37.36 -27.01
C LEU A 180 43.73 37.20 -28.49
N GLN A 181 43.05 36.28 -29.17
CA GLN A 181 43.05 36.26 -30.63
C GLN A 181 42.25 37.47 -31.13
N GLN A 182 42.94 38.42 -31.77
CA GLN A 182 42.33 39.68 -32.17
C GLN A 182 41.51 39.53 -33.45
N THR A 183 40.60 40.48 -33.69
CA THR A 183 39.81 40.56 -34.92
C THR A 183 40.68 40.37 -36.17
N PRO A 184 40.35 39.43 -37.08
CA PRO A 184 41.08 39.21 -38.31
C PRO A 184 41.15 40.47 -39.15
N SER A 185 42.28 40.63 -39.83
CA SER A 185 42.36 41.61 -40.90
C SER A 185 41.64 41.11 -42.15
N ALA A 186 40.86 41.98 -42.79
CA ALA A 186 40.15 41.65 -44.03
C ALA A 186 41.05 41.71 -45.28
N THR A 187 42.36 41.97 -45.12
CA THR A 187 43.31 42.03 -46.23
C THR A 187 44.02 40.71 -46.47
N ASN A 188 44.17 40.35 -47.74
CA ASN A 188 45.00 39.21 -48.14
C ASN A 188 46.45 39.49 -47.75
N ALA A 189 47.15 38.47 -47.26
CA ALA A 189 48.54 38.44 -46.80
C ALA A 189 48.80 39.00 -45.40
N ASP A 190 47.75 39.34 -44.65
CA ASP A 190 47.87 39.61 -43.22
C ASP A 190 47.93 38.30 -42.41
N ALA A 191 48.61 38.36 -41.27
CA ALA A 191 48.74 37.28 -40.31
C ALA A 191 47.53 37.21 -39.36
N TYR A 192 47.37 36.08 -38.68
CA TYR A 192 46.57 36.01 -37.46
C TYR A 192 47.33 36.74 -36.35
N THR A 193 46.64 37.54 -35.53
CA THR A 193 47.31 38.28 -34.44
C THR A 193 46.78 37.90 -33.08
N LEU A 194 47.69 37.72 -32.12
CA LEU A 194 47.40 37.56 -30.70
C LEU A 194 47.85 38.82 -29.95
N SER A 195 47.05 39.25 -28.98
CA SER A 195 47.50 40.17 -27.93
C SER A 195 47.90 39.34 -26.72
N VAL A 196 49.16 39.44 -26.29
CA VAL A 196 49.69 38.66 -25.17
C VAL A 196 50.12 39.58 -24.03
N VAL A 197 49.66 39.32 -22.81
CA VAL A 197 50.25 39.83 -21.57
C VAL A 197 50.71 38.61 -20.80
N ASN A 198 51.98 38.55 -20.39
CA ASN A 198 52.51 37.43 -19.63
C ASN A 198 53.54 37.93 -18.60
N GLY A 199 53.20 37.88 -17.32
CA GLY A 199 54.12 38.20 -16.23
C GLY A 199 53.45 38.53 -14.89
N PRO A 200 54.21 39.01 -13.88
CA PRO A 200 53.73 39.07 -12.50
C PRO A 200 52.48 39.93 -12.29
N LEU A 201 51.46 39.38 -11.64
CA LEU A 201 50.17 40.02 -11.35
C LEU A 201 50.30 41.36 -10.63
N ALA A 202 51.32 41.54 -9.78
CA ALA A 202 51.56 42.78 -9.05
C ALA A 202 51.99 43.95 -9.95
N ALA A 203 52.55 43.66 -11.13
CA ALA A 203 53.04 44.64 -12.09
C ALA A 203 53.03 44.02 -13.51
N PRO A 204 51.83 43.77 -14.08
CA PRO A 204 51.73 43.12 -15.38
C PRO A 204 52.42 43.97 -16.46
N PRO A 205 53.14 43.34 -17.39
CA PRO A 205 53.78 44.05 -18.50
C PRO A 205 52.75 44.65 -19.45
N ALA A 206 53.21 45.51 -20.37
CA ALA A 206 52.36 45.95 -21.47
C ALA A 206 52.11 44.78 -22.42
N ALA A 207 50.93 44.75 -23.06
CA ALA A 207 50.62 43.73 -24.05
C ALA A 207 51.56 43.82 -25.25
N THR A 208 52.02 42.67 -25.71
CA THR A 208 52.73 42.47 -26.97
C THR A 208 51.77 42.00 -28.06
N THR A 209 52.22 42.02 -29.31
CA THR A 209 51.43 41.56 -30.46
C THR A 209 52.19 40.50 -31.20
N GLU A 210 51.68 39.28 -31.13
CA GLU A 210 52.25 38.11 -31.79
C GLU A 210 51.57 37.87 -33.14
N SER A 211 52.37 37.68 -34.18
CA SER A 211 51.91 37.51 -35.56
C SER A 211 52.09 36.05 -36.00
N ILE A 212 51.00 35.34 -36.23
CA ILE A 212 50.99 33.95 -36.66
C ILE A 212 50.74 33.88 -38.17
N ILE A 213 51.68 33.30 -38.90
CA ILE A 213 51.58 33.10 -40.35
C ILE A 213 50.42 32.15 -40.67
N SER A 214 49.89 32.29 -41.88
CA SER A 214 48.76 31.52 -42.35
C SER A 214 49.17 30.56 -43.47
N THR A 215 48.50 29.42 -43.55
CA THR A 215 48.74 28.37 -44.54
C THR A 215 48.45 28.83 -45.98
N ASN A 216 47.62 29.86 -46.15
CA ASN A 216 47.28 30.44 -47.45
C ASN A 216 47.19 31.98 -47.38
N PRO A 217 48.35 32.68 -47.32
CA PRO A 217 48.38 34.14 -47.18
C PRO A 217 47.82 34.85 -48.41
N ALA A 218 47.49 34.17 -49.51
CA ALA A 218 46.81 34.79 -50.65
C ALA A 218 45.33 35.13 -50.36
N VAL A 219 44.79 34.64 -49.24
CA VAL A 219 43.40 34.79 -48.81
C VAL A 219 43.37 35.43 -47.42
N ALA A 220 42.33 36.20 -47.10
CA ALA A 220 42.20 36.82 -45.78
C ALA A 220 42.07 35.76 -44.66
N PRO A 221 42.63 35.99 -43.46
CA PRO A 221 42.54 35.09 -42.29
C PRO A 221 41.12 34.63 -41.88
N GLN A 222 40.10 35.43 -42.21
CA GLN A 222 38.69 35.10 -41.94
C GLN A 222 38.05 34.14 -42.97
N ASP A 223 38.75 33.78 -44.05
CA ASP A 223 38.27 32.83 -45.05
C ASP A 223 38.60 31.40 -44.64
N ILE A 224 37.68 30.47 -44.89
CA ILE A 224 37.79 29.06 -44.48
C ILE A 224 38.87 28.28 -45.23
N GLY A 225 39.30 28.78 -46.38
CA GLY A 225 40.47 28.27 -47.10
C GLY A 225 41.81 28.77 -46.56
N ASN A 226 41.82 29.55 -45.48
CA ASN A 226 43.02 30.00 -44.79
C ASN A 226 42.98 29.56 -43.32
N ARG A 227 44.06 28.94 -42.84
CA ARG A 227 44.21 28.47 -41.45
C ARG A 227 45.51 29.03 -40.87
N PRO A 228 45.59 29.28 -39.55
CA PRO A 228 46.85 29.62 -38.89
C PRO A 228 47.83 28.43 -39.04
N THR A 229 49.13 28.71 -39.04
CA THR A 229 50.19 27.68 -38.98
C THR A 229 50.59 27.33 -37.55
N ILE A 230 49.86 27.86 -36.56
CA ILE A 230 49.91 27.43 -35.16
C ILE A 230 48.51 26.93 -34.81
N GLU A 231 48.39 25.67 -34.44
CA GLU A 231 47.09 25.03 -34.17
C GLU A 231 46.73 25.03 -32.68
N ARG A 232 47.73 25.22 -31.80
CA ARG A 232 47.56 25.20 -30.35
C ARG A 232 48.29 26.33 -29.64
N ILE A 233 47.59 26.98 -28.71
CA ILE A 233 48.18 27.86 -27.71
C ILE A 233 48.15 27.11 -26.37
N LEU A 234 49.33 26.80 -25.83
CA LEU A 234 49.48 26.17 -24.52
C LEU A 234 49.86 27.25 -23.50
N ILE A 235 49.10 27.38 -22.42
CA ILE A 235 49.36 28.33 -21.33
C ILE A 235 49.74 27.53 -20.09
N GLU A 236 50.97 27.67 -19.61
CA GLU A 236 51.46 27.03 -18.38
C GLU A 236 51.84 28.10 -17.35
N THR A 237 51.01 28.36 -16.35
CA THR A 237 51.30 29.43 -15.36
C THR A 237 52.13 28.97 -14.16
N LEU A 238 52.39 27.66 -14.04
CA LEU A 238 53.26 27.04 -13.03
C LEU A 238 52.76 27.14 -11.59
N SER A 239 53.10 28.13 -10.79
CA SER A 239 52.71 28.17 -9.36
C SER A 239 52.52 29.60 -8.92
N GLY A 240 51.49 29.87 -8.13
CA GLY A 240 51.13 31.24 -7.80
C GLY A 240 49.61 31.36 -7.94
N ASP A 241 48.99 32.38 -7.33
CA ASP A 241 47.56 32.61 -7.55
C ASP A 241 47.40 33.41 -8.86
N ASP A 242 47.15 32.71 -9.95
CA ASP A 242 47.22 33.26 -11.30
C ASP A 242 45.85 33.73 -11.81
N ILE A 243 45.88 34.78 -12.63
CA ILE A 243 44.70 35.26 -13.37
C ILE A 243 44.97 35.06 -14.85
N ILE A 244 44.23 34.15 -15.47
CA ILE A 244 44.30 33.85 -16.89
C ILE A 244 43.05 34.39 -17.58
N ARG A 245 43.22 35.16 -18.65
CA ARG A 245 42.13 35.67 -19.50
C ARG A 245 42.37 35.26 -20.94
N VAL A 246 41.42 34.56 -21.52
CA VAL A 246 41.49 34.14 -22.92
C VAL A 246 40.25 34.55 -23.69
N ALA A 247 40.43 34.86 -24.96
CA ALA A 247 39.30 34.98 -25.87
C ALA A 247 39.68 34.72 -27.32
N HIS A 248 38.64 34.42 -28.09
CA HIS A 248 38.68 34.45 -29.55
C HIS A 248 37.91 35.65 -30.05
N ALA A 249 38.31 36.18 -31.19
CA ALA A 249 37.49 37.12 -31.94
C ALA A 249 36.39 36.37 -32.69
N GLU A 250 35.14 36.80 -32.52
CA GLU A 250 33.96 36.18 -33.13
C GLU A 250 33.99 36.22 -34.66
N GLU A 251 34.76 37.12 -35.29
CA GLU A 251 34.84 37.18 -36.76
C GLU A 251 35.57 35.99 -37.40
N TYR A 252 36.18 35.11 -36.60
CA TYR A 252 36.68 33.79 -37.03
C TYR A 252 35.62 32.67 -36.93
N GLN A 253 34.39 32.96 -36.51
CA GLN A 253 33.31 31.97 -36.50
C GLN A 253 32.89 31.61 -37.93
N ASP A 254 32.65 30.31 -38.15
CA ASP A 254 31.83 29.89 -39.28
C ASP A 254 30.34 30.01 -38.90
N ASN A 255 29.68 31.02 -39.46
CA ASN A 255 28.25 31.28 -39.27
C ASN A 255 27.36 30.37 -40.12
N ASN A 256 27.91 29.40 -40.86
CA ASN A 256 27.17 28.42 -41.64
C ASN A 256 27.30 27.00 -41.05
N PRO A 257 26.49 26.63 -40.05
CA PRO A 257 26.62 25.36 -39.33
C PRO A 257 26.34 24.09 -40.17
N ILE A 258 25.98 24.22 -41.46
CA ILE A 258 25.58 23.11 -42.34
C ILE A 258 26.76 22.58 -43.18
N ASN A 259 27.81 23.37 -43.38
CA ASN A 259 28.94 22.98 -44.25
C ASN A 259 29.97 22.06 -43.55
N GLY A 260 29.96 21.98 -42.22
CA GLY A 260 30.88 21.14 -41.43
C GLY A 260 32.33 21.60 -41.43
N GLU A 261 32.59 22.86 -41.75
CA GLU A 261 33.93 23.42 -41.76
C GLU A 261 34.31 23.95 -40.36
N GLN A 262 35.59 23.86 -39.98
CA GLN A 262 36.05 24.34 -38.67
C GLN A 262 36.30 25.86 -38.70
N PRO A 263 35.99 26.60 -37.62
CA PRO A 263 36.38 28.00 -37.49
C PRO A 263 37.91 28.16 -37.52
N GLN A 264 38.39 29.30 -37.99
CA GLN A 264 39.82 29.60 -38.14
C GLN A 264 40.48 30.04 -36.82
N THR A 265 39.91 29.64 -35.70
CA THR A 265 40.40 29.92 -34.36
C THR A 265 41.41 28.89 -33.89
N ILE A 266 42.38 29.35 -33.09
CA ILE A 266 43.41 28.52 -32.49
C ILE A 266 42.89 27.97 -31.15
N ALA A 267 43.11 26.68 -30.88
CA ALA A 267 42.67 26.08 -29.63
C ALA A 267 43.54 26.53 -28.46
N TYR A 268 42.92 26.78 -27.29
CA TYR A 268 43.65 27.08 -26.05
C TYR A 268 43.69 25.83 -25.15
N GLU A 269 44.87 25.56 -24.58
CA GLU A 269 45.09 24.58 -23.52
C GLU A 269 45.71 25.31 -22.33
N VAL A 270 45.03 25.32 -21.19
CA VAL A 270 45.47 26.02 -19.97
C VAL A 270 45.83 25.00 -18.89
N ASP A 271 47.07 25.03 -18.42
CA ASP A 271 47.50 24.39 -17.19
C ASP A 271 47.85 25.47 -16.16
N ALA A 272 46.97 25.64 -15.18
CA ALA A 272 47.16 26.61 -14.09
C ALA A 272 48.18 26.13 -13.03
N GLY A 273 48.69 24.90 -13.14
CA GLY A 273 49.73 24.36 -12.26
C GLY A 273 49.20 23.76 -10.94
N PRO A 274 50.07 23.38 -9.96
CA PRO A 274 49.70 22.47 -8.88
C PRO A 274 48.52 22.93 -7.98
N PRO A 275 47.68 22.00 -7.50
CA PRO A 275 46.49 22.31 -6.71
C PRO A 275 46.86 22.92 -5.35
N ASN A 276 46.44 24.16 -5.11
CA ASN A 276 46.38 24.95 -3.84
C ASN A 276 46.57 26.46 -4.09
N ALA A 277 46.87 26.86 -5.32
CA ALA A 277 46.71 28.23 -5.78
C ALA A 277 45.23 28.50 -6.11
N SER A 278 44.75 29.71 -5.86
CA SER A 278 43.39 30.16 -6.16
C SER A 278 43.26 30.63 -7.61
N ASP A 279 43.74 29.81 -8.55
CA ASP A 279 43.86 30.18 -9.96
C ASP A 279 42.50 30.41 -10.61
N ARG A 280 42.43 31.43 -11.45
CA ARG A 280 41.20 31.87 -12.08
C ARG A 280 41.36 32.04 -13.58
N LEU A 281 40.63 31.23 -14.35
CA LEU A 281 40.49 31.36 -15.79
C LEU A 281 39.21 32.14 -16.13
N LEU A 282 39.34 33.14 -16.99
CA LEU A 282 38.22 33.89 -17.56
C LEU A 282 38.21 33.66 -19.07
N VAL A 283 37.11 33.10 -19.58
CA VAL A 283 36.89 32.92 -21.02
C VAL A 283 35.91 33.99 -21.49
N GLN A 284 36.32 34.79 -22.47
CA GLN A 284 35.50 35.91 -22.91
C GLN A 284 34.65 35.59 -24.15
N ASP A 285 33.36 35.93 -24.08
CA ASP A 285 32.41 35.94 -25.19
C ASP A 285 32.37 37.37 -25.77
N LEU A 286 33.22 37.65 -26.76
CA LEU A 286 33.48 39.01 -27.24
C LEU A 286 32.57 39.42 -28.39
N GLY A 287 31.57 40.26 -28.12
CA GLY A 287 30.69 40.77 -29.16
C GLY A 287 29.26 40.31 -28.99
N VAL A 288 28.67 39.68 -30.00
CA VAL A 288 27.26 39.28 -30.00
C VAL A 288 27.12 37.97 -29.24
N GLY A 289 26.32 37.93 -28.18
CA GLY A 289 26.28 36.79 -27.26
C GLY A 289 26.01 35.45 -27.92
N ASN A 290 26.93 34.51 -27.72
CA ASN A 290 26.84 33.15 -28.22
C ASN A 290 26.16 32.20 -27.23
N THR A 291 25.85 30.98 -27.67
CA THR A 291 25.66 29.87 -26.74
C THR A 291 27.03 29.43 -26.24
N VAL A 292 27.28 29.52 -24.93
CA VAL A 292 28.53 29.12 -24.29
C VAL A 292 28.32 27.80 -23.56
N ILE A 293 29.07 26.77 -23.93
CA ILE A 293 29.04 25.45 -23.30
C ILE A 293 30.26 25.32 -22.38
N HIS A 294 30.03 25.17 -21.08
CA HIS A 294 31.08 24.91 -20.10
C HIS A 294 30.97 23.47 -19.59
N ARG A 295 31.97 22.65 -19.90
CA ARG A 295 32.10 21.27 -19.41
C ARG A 295 33.04 21.24 -18.23
N VAL A 296 32.60 20.67 -17.12
CA VAL A 296 33.37 20.55 -15.88
C VAL A 296 33.74 19.09 -15.65
N GLY A 297 35.04 18.81 -15.54
CA GLY A 297 35.56 17.48 -15.24
C GLY A 297 35.20 17.01 -13.83
N ALA A 298 35.33 15.70 -13.58
CA ALA A 298 34.99 15.09 -12.29
C ALA A 298 35.82 15.61 -11.11
N ASP A 299 37.04 16.10 -11.37
CA ASP A 299 37.91 16.73 -10.38
C ASP A 299 37.53 18.18 -10.07
N GLN A 300 36.55 18.74 -10.79
CA GLN A 300 36.10 20.14 -10.74
C GLN A 300 37.19 21.18 -11.07
N ARG A 301 38.36 20.72 -11.52
CA ARG A 301 39.55 21.54 -11.79
C ARG A 301 40.05 21.41 -13.23
N SER A 302 39.46 20.50 -13.98
CA SER A 302 39.65 20.33 -15.40
C SER A 302 38.33 20.52 -16.15
N GLY A 303 38.40 20.74 -17.45
CA GLY A 303 37.21 20.90 -18.27
C GLY A 303 37.47 21.66 -19.57
N SER A 304 36.41 22.19 -20.14
CA SER A 304 36.48 23.02 -21.35
C SER A 304 35.37 24.05 -21.43
N VAL A 305 35.65 25.22 -22.00
CA VAL A 305 34.63 26.21 -22.37
C VAL A 305 34.65 26.38 -23.89
N THR A 306 33.48 26.34 -24.51
CA THR A 306 33.30 26.58 -25.96
C THR A 306 32.32 27.72 -26.15
N VAL A 307 32.72 28.75 -26.90
CA VAL A 307 31.89 29.92 -27.22
C VAL A 307 31.36 29.78 -28.64
N GLY A 308 30.06 29.50 -28.79
CA GLY A 308 29.46 29.29 -30.10
C GLY A 308 30.09 28.11 -30.84
N THR A 309 30.61 28.36 -32.05
CA THR A 309 31.31 27.36 -32.86
C THR A 309 32.84 27.41 -32.72
N LEU A 310 33.38 28.40 -31.98
CA LEU A 310 34.82 28.65 -31.85
C LEU A 310 35.58 27.45 -31.27
N ALA A 311 36.90 27.41 -31.48
CA ALA A 311 37.76 26.38 -30.90
C ALA A 311 37.65 26.36 -29.36
N PRO A 312 37.67 25.17 -28.72
CA PRO A 312 37.49 25.07 -27.29
C PRO A 312 38.69 25.65 -26.53
N VAL A 313 38.40 26.24 -25.36
CA VAL A 313 39.37 26.52 -24.31
C VAL A 313 39.36 25.33 -23.36
N THR A 314 40.37 24.49 -23.41
CA THR A 314 40.56 23.37 -22.46
C THR A 314 41.38 23.84 -21.27
N TYR A 315 41.08 23.33 -20.07
CA TYR A 315 41.79 23.72 -18.86
C TYR A 315 42.02 22.54 -17.93
N SER A 316 43.07 22.65 -17.13
CA SER A 316 43.44 21.73 -16.07
C SER A 316 44.03 22.48 -14.89
N ASN A 317 43.94 21.87 -13.71
CA ASN A 317 44.36 22.41 -12.42
C ASN A 317 43.83 23.82 -12.08
N THR A 318 42.74 24.26 -12.70
CA THR A 318 42.17 25.58 -12.48
C THR A 318 41.14 25.52 -11.35
N GLU A 319 41.18 26.44 -10.38
CA GLU A 319 40.23 26.43 -9.25
C GLU A 319 38.90 27.12 -9.61
N PHE A 320 38.95 28.21 -10.38
CA PHE A 320 37.75 28.96 -10.79
C PHE A 320 37.74 29.23 -12.29
N VAL A 321 36.61 28.99 -12.94
CA VAL A 321 36.38 29.32 -14.34
C VAL A 321 35.16 30.23 -14.45
N ASP A 322 35.32 31.38 -15.11
CA ASP A 322 34.24 32.32 -15.38
C ASP A 322 34.10 32.59 -16.88
N VAL A 323 32.85 32.76 -17.31
CA VAL A 323 32.52 33.30 -18.63
C VAL A 323 32.21 34.78 -18.49
N VAL A 324 32.76 35.63 -19.35
CA VAL A 324 32.61 37.09 -19.25
C VAL A 324 32.37 37.71 -20.64
N PRO A 325 31.42 38.65 -20.80
CA PRO A 325 30.43 39.07 -19.81
C PRO A 325 29.37 37.99 -19.54
N LEU A 326 28.81 38.01 -18.33
CA LEU A 326 27.76 37.10 -17.89
C LEU A 326 26.75 37.83 -16.99
N GLU A 327 25.47 37.77 -17.34
CA GLU A 327 24.38 38.16 -16.45
C GLU A 327 24.01 36.99 -15.53
N PRO A 328 24.31 37.06 -14.22
CA PRO A 328 24.28 35.90 -13.33
C PRO A 328 22.88 35.35 -13.05
N LEU A 329 21.81 36.09 -13.36
CA LEU A 329 20.42 35.66 -13.15
C LEU A 329 19.83 34.93 -14.35
N THR A 330 20.22 35.32 -15.56
CA THR A 330 19.67 34.78 -16.81
C THR A 330 20.65 33.87 -17.54
N GLY A 331 21.91 33.84 -17.10
CA GLY A 331 22.99 33.17 -17.82
C GLY A 331 23.25 33.79 -19.20
N ALA A 332 22.88 35.06 -19.42
CA ALA A 332 23.10 35.70 -20.71
C ALA A 332 24.57 36.09 -20.87
N THR A 333 25.13 35.85 -22.06
CA THR A 333 26.54 36.13 -22.41
C THR A 333 26.64 37.14 -23.56
N GLY A 334 27.85 37.62 -23.83
CA GLY A 334 28.17 38.63 -24.83
C GLY A 334 27.76 40.06 -24.48
N ASP A 335 28.21 41.02 -25.28
CA ASP A 335 27.98 42.46 -25.07
C ASP A 335 26.50 42.85 -25.22
N ASP A 336 25.74 42.11 -26.03
CA ASP A 336 24.31 42.33 -26.24
C ASP A 336 23.41 41.66 -25.19
N MET A 337 23.98 40.81 -24.32
CA MET A 337 23.29 40.00 -23.32
C MET A 337 22.16 39.14 -23.92
N MET A 338 22.32 38.70 -25.18
CA MET A 338 21.37 37.81 -25.86
C MET A 338 21.92 36.39 -26.02
N GLY A 339 23.16 36.12 -25.56
CA GLY A 339 23.75 34.79 -25.48
C GLY A 339 23.16 33.91 -24.37
N ARG A 340 23.71 32.71 -24.18
CA ARG A 340 23.30 31.77 -23.12
C ARG A 340 24.44 30.86 -22.67
N LEU A 341 24.72 30.82 -21.38
CA LEU A 341 25.62 29.86 -20.73
C LEU A 341 24.87 28.57 -20.35
N VAL A 342 25.44 27.42 -20.69
CA VAL A 342 24.99 26.09 -20.25
C VAL A 342 26.18 25.33 -19.65
N VAL A 343 26.03 24.87 -18.40
CA VAL A 343 27.11 24.22 -17.64
C VAL A 343 26.86 22.73 -17.52
N PHE A 344 27.60 21.93 -18.27
CA PHE A 344 27.63 20.47 -18.19
C PHE A 344 28.58 20.05 -17.07
N LYS A 345 28.01 19.74 -15.92
CA LYS A 345 28.77 19.14 -14.80
C LYS A 345 29.11 17.69 -15.14
N ASN A 346 30.05 17.11 -14.40
CA ASN A 346 30.25 15.68 -14.43
C ASN A 346 28.94 14.97 -14.05
N ASP A 347 28.44 14.09 -14.92
CA ASP A 347 27.34 13.22 -14.60
C ASP A 347 27.80 12.16 -13.58
N PRO A 348 27.24 12.15 -12.35
CA PRO A 348 27.59 11.15 -11.34
C PRO A 348 27.12 9.73 -11.71
N PHE A 349 26.27 9.57 -12.72
CA PHE A 349 25.65 8.31 -13.11
C PHE A 349 26.10 7.75 -14.46
N GLU A 350 27.08 8.37 -15.11
CA GLU A 350 27.60 8.13 -16.48
C GLU A 350 27.65 6.65 -16.95
N ALA A 351 27.86 5.71 -16.05
CA ALA A 351 27.88 4.28 -16.37
C ALA A 351 26.51 3.71 -16.78
N ASN A 352 25.41 4.44 -16.62
CA ASN A 352 24.02 4.02 -16.83
C ASN A 352 23.53 4.05 -18.29
N ASN A 353 24.47 4.00 -19.23
CA ASN A 353 24.23 4.05 -20.67
C ASN A 353 23.47 2.85 -21.29
N THR A 354 23.10 1.86 -20.48
CA THR A 354 22.40 0.65 -20.94
C THR A 354 21.33 0.21 -19.95
N PHE A 355 20.34 -0.54 -20.43
CA PHE A 355 19.32 -1.12 -19.57
C PHE A 355 19.92 -1.98 -18.42
N GLN A 356 21.03 -2.68 -18.66
CA GLN A 356 21.69 -3.52 -17.65
C GLN A 356 22.55 -2.74 -16.65
N SER A 357 22.96 -1.52 -17.01
CA SER A 357 23.75 -0.65 -16.14
C SER A 357 22.91 0.47 -15.52
N ALA A 358 21.58 0.39 -15.66
CA ALA A 358 20.65 1.40 -15.15
C ALA A 358 20.94 1.75 -13.69
N THR A 359 20.96 3.05 -13.41
CA THR A 359 21.16 3.54 -12.04
C THR A 359 19.93 3.20 -11.21
N PHE A 360 20.11 2.40 -10.16
CA PHE A 360 19.04 2.08 -9.22
C PHE A 360 18.84 3.24 -8.26
N LEU A 361 17.71 3.93 -8.41
CA LEU A 361 17.38 5.10 -7.60
C LEU A 361 16.59 4.74 -6.33
N GLY A 362 16.34 3.46 -6.09
CA GLY A 362 15.62 3.01 -4.91
C GLY A 362 14.11 3.11 -5.07
N SER A 363 13.45 3.50 -3.98
CA SER A 363 12.01 3.47 -3.85
C SER A 363 11.44 4.63 -3.02
N ASP A 364 12.20 5.72 -2.91
CA ASP A 364 11.77 6.90 -2.17
C ASP A 364 10.61 7.62 -2.88
N LEU A 365 9.77 8.30 -2.10
CA LEU A 365 8.58 9.01 -2.59
C LEU A 365 8.90 10.18 -3.53
N SER A 366 10.12 10.70 -3.44
CA SER A 366 10.65 11.74 -4.32
C SER A 366 12.15 11.53 -4.48
N ILE A 367 12.59 11.44 -5.73
CA ILE A 367 14.00 11.31 -6.11
C ILE A 367 14.34 12.49 -7.01
N ASN A 368 15.47 13.15 -6.75
CA ASN A 368 16.00 14.25 -7.55
C ASN A 368 17.44 13.93 -7.98
N VAL A 369 17.72 14.03 -9.27
CA VAL A 369 19.06 13.89 -9.86
C VAL A 369 19.32 15.03 -10.85
N ASP A 370 20.59 15.35 -11.14
CA ASP A 370 21.03 16.46 -12.02
C ASP A 370 22.08 15.96 -13.04
N PRO A 371 21.69 15.10 -14.02
CA PRO A 371 22.58 14.48 -14.99
C PRO A 371 22.72 15.35 -16.26
N THR A 372 23.51 14.86 -17.21
CA THR A 372 23.69 15.50 -18.52
C THR A 372 23.51 14.50 -19.63
N ILE A 373 22.96 14.91 -20.77
CA ILE A 373 22.98 14.14 -22.02
C ILE A 373 24.00 14.76 -22.96
N ASP A 374 24.98 13.95 -23.36
CA ASP A 374 26.01 14.31 -24.34
C ASP A 374 25.84 13.65 -25.72
N PRO A 375 26.41 14.24 -26.79
CA PRO A 375 26.13 13.81 -28.14
C PRO A 375 26.99 12.59 -28.53
N GLY A 376 26.47 11.78 -29.44
CA GLY A 376 27.25 10.74 -30.10
C GLY A 376 28.06 11.34 -31.23
N GLY A 377 29.36 11.06 -31.30
CA GLY A 377 30.26 11.91 -32.07
C GLY A 377 30.82 11.35 -33.38
N LEU A 378 31.03 10.04 -33.49
CA LEU A 378 31.82 9.49 -34.59
C LEU A 378 31.03 8.44 -35.34
N ALA A 379 30.77 8.66 -36.63
CA ALA A 379 30.10 7.69 -37.49
C ALA A 379 31.07 6.72 -38.20
N SER A 380 32.38 7.01 -38.16
CA SER A 380 33.43 6.27 -38.89
C SER A 380 34.77 6.28 -38.12
N PRO A 381 35.56 5.19 -38.15
CA PRO A 381 35.24 3.89 -38.74
C PRO A 381 34.21 3.08 -37.94
N PHE A 382 33.90 3.50 -36.72
CA PHE A 382 32.91 2.87 -35.84
C PHE A 382 31.93 3.91 -35.32
N PRO A 383 30.61 3.66 -35.36
CA PRO A 383 29.61 4.52 -34.75
C PRO A 383 29.78 4.54 -33.23
N VAL A 384 29.90 5.73 -32.65
CA VAL A 384 29.81 5.99 -31.20
C VAL A 384 28.39 6.51 -30.92
N PRO A 385 27.53 5.73 -30.24
CA PRO A 385 26.21 6.20 -29.85
C PRO A 385 26.30 7.46 -28.98
N GLY A 386 25.25 8.28 -29.02
CA GLY A 386 25.10 9.35 -28.04
C GLY A 386 24.77 8.81 -26.66
N ASP A 387 24.91 9.68 -25.68
CA ASP A 387 24.64 9.37 -24.28
C ASP A 387 23.14 9.14 -24.05
N VAL A 388 22.84 8.15 -23.23
CA VAL A 388 21.49 7.67 -22.96
C VAL A 388 21.41 7.18 -21.53
N ASP A 389 20.71 7.92 -20.68
CA ASP A 389 20.57 7.55 -19.28
C ASP A 389 19.46 6.53 -19.05
N PHE A 390 19.76 5.40 -18.40
CA PHE A 390 18.77 4.50 -17.83
C PHE A 390 18.69 4.62 -16.30
N TYR A 391 17.48 4.74 -15.78
CA TYR A 391 17.20 4.68 -14.34
C TYR A 391 16.20 3.58 -14.03
N GLN A 392 16.44 2.89 -12.91
CA GLN A 392 15.58 1.83 -12.39
C GLN A 392 14.91 2.30 -11.09
N PHE A 393 13.61 2.05 -10.98
CA PHE A 393 12.83 2.32 -9.78
C PHE A 393 11.90 1.14 -9.44
N VAL A 394 11.60 0.98 -8.15
CA VAL A 394 10.67 -0.03 -7.64
C VAL A 394 9.48 0.66 -7.01
N ALA A 395 8.28 0.45 -7.58
CA ALA A 395 7.07 1.08 -7.09
C ALA A 395 6.72 0.57 -5.67
N GLN A 396 6.55 1.49 -4.72
CA GLN A 396 6.16 1.14 -3.33
C GLN A 396 4.67 0.92 -3.15
N GLU A 397 3.87 1.48 -4.06
CA GLU A 397 2.43 1.47 -4.00
C GLU A 397 1.84 1.13 -5.37
N THR A 398 0.66 0.51 -5.35
CA THR A 398 -0.15 0.37 -6.56
C THR A 398 -0.83 1.70 -6.82
N GLY A 399 -0.67 2.27 -8.01
CA GLY A 399 -1.16 3.61 -8.33
C GLY A 399 -0.57 4.15 -9.62
N THR A 400 -0.08 5.39 -9.61
CA THR A 400 0.63 5.98 -10.74
C THR A 400 2.02 6.44 -10.33
N LEU A 401 2.94 6.45 -11.28
CA LEU A 401 4.21 7.16 -11.19
C LEU A 401 4.14 8.38 -12.09
N ASP A 402 4.31 9.56 -11.50
CA ASP A 402 4.44 10.83 -12.18
C ASP A 402 5.90 11.24 -12.31
N PHE A 403 6.43 11.21 -13.53
CA PHE A 403 7.79 11.57 -13.86
C PHE A 403 7.82 12.94 -14.54
N GLN A 404 8.53 13.87 -13.91
CA GLN A 404 8.67 15.25 -14.34
C GLN A 404 10.13 15.49 -14.69
N LEU A 405 10.44 15.45 -15.99
CA LEU A 405 11.75 15.75 -16.55
C LEU A 405 11.84 17.25 -16.82
N TYR A 406 12.84 17.91 -16.27
CA TYR A 406 13.08 19.34 -16.44
C TYR A 406 14.37 19.58 -17.22
N PHE A 407 14.26 20.34 -18.30
CA PHE A 407 15.38 20.83 -19.12
C PHE A 407 14.93 22.09 -19.86
N GLU A 408 15.85 22.97 -20.19
CA GLU A 408 15.56 24.17 -21.01
C GLU A 408 15.91 23.88 -22.47
N PRO A 409 14.93 23.79 -23.39
CA PRO A 409 15.23 23.74 -24.81
C PRO A 409 15.78 25.09 -25.28
N ILE A 410 17.01 25.10 -25.78
CA ILE A 410 17.69 26.29 -26.29
C ILE A 410 17.85 26.14 -27.80
N GLY A 411 16.84 26.59 -28.54
CA GLY A 411 16.88 26.74 -29.99
C GLY A 411 17.65 28.00 -30.41
N THR A 412 17.36 28.54 -31.61
CA THR A 412 17.96 29.79 -32.08
C THR A 412 17.80 30.94 -31.06
N LEU A 413 18.90 31.59 -30.72
CA LEU A 413 18.96 32.68 -29.75
C LEU A 413 18.25 33.95 -30.26
N PRO A 414 17.89 34.91 -29.38
CA PRO A 414 17.22 36.15 -29.78
C PRO A 414 17.97 37.01 -30.80
N ASN A 415 19.30 36.94 -30.82
CA ASN A 415 20.15 37.62 -31.79
C ASN A 415 20.32 36.85 -33.12
N GLY A 416 19.70 35.67 -33.25
CA GLY A 416 19.68 34.85 -34.46
C GLY A 416 20.79 33.80 -34.53
N LEU A 417 21.68 33.73 -33.53
CA LEU A 417 22.74 32.72 -33.47
C LEU A 417 22.20 31.34 -33.04
N PRO A 418 22.89 30.24 -33.39
CA PRO A 418 22.50 28.89 -32.98
C PRO A 418 22.47 28.71 -31.45
N GLY A 419 21.48 27.93 -30.99
CA GLY A 419 21.38 27.45 -29.61
C GLY A 419 22.18 26.18 -29.36
N LEU A 420 21.69 25.35 -28.44
CA LEU A 420 22.20 24.01 -28.25
C LEU A 420 21.97 23.13 -29.51
N PRO A 421 22.90 22.23 -29.83
CA PRO A 421 22.68 21.16 -30.82
C PRO A 421 21.32 20.46 -30.62
N GLY A 422 20.59 20.21 -31.72
CA GLY A 422 19.24 19.63 -31.67
C GLY A 422 18.20 20.45 -30.88
N SER A 423 18.46 21.75 -30.67
CA SER A 423 17.71 22.63 -29.75
C SER A 423 17.75 22.21 -28.28
N GLY A 424 18.61 21.25 -27.91
CA GLY A 424 18.64 20.66 -26.57
C GLY A 424 17.38 19.88 -26.18
N GLU A 425 16.57 19.45 -27.15
CA GLU A 425 15.36 18.68 -26.86
C GLU A 425 15.70 17.26 -26.36
N LEU A 426 15.12 16.88 -25.22
CA LEU A 426 15.23 15.54 -24.63
C LEU A 426 13.88 14.83 -24.67
N ASN A 427 13.93 13.50 -24.57
CA ASN A 427 12.76 12.62 -24.52
C ASN A 427 12.96 11.55 -23.43
N ALA A 428 11.89 11.26 -22.68
CA ALA A 428 11.84 10.16 -21.73
C ALA A 428 10.94 9.01 -22.22
N THR A 429 11.40 7.77 -22.10
CA THR A 429 10.63 6.56 -22.45
C THR A 429 10.63 5.58 -21.29
N PHE A 430 9.46 5.05 -20.93
CA PHE A 430 9.32 4.06 -19.86
C PHE A 430 9.32 2.63 -20.40
N PHE A 431 9.86 1.71 -19.60
CA PHE A 431 9.93 0.29 -19.91
C PHE A 431 9.57 -0.57 -18.70
N ASP A 432 9.02 -1.75 -18.97
CA ASP A 432 8.86 -2.80 -17.98
C ASP A 432 10.19 -3.52 -17.71
N ASN A 433 10.16 -4.49 -16.79
CA ASN A 433 11.34 -5.28 -16.40
C ASN A 433 11.94 -6.12 -17.56
N ASP A 434 11.17 -6.36 -18.63
CA ASP A 434 11.59 -7.12 -19.80
C ASP A 434 12.04 -6.20 -20.96
N ALA A 435 12.20 -4.90 -20.68
CA ALA A 435 12.55 -3.85 -21.63
C ALA A 435 11.50 -3.60 -22.73
N ASN A 436 10.23 -3.95 -22.50
CA ASN A 436 9.14 -3.54 -23.38
C ASN A 436 8.68 -2.14 -23.00
N PRO A 437 8.40 -1.25 -23.99
CA PRO A 437 7.97 0.10 -23.71
C PRO A 437 6.58 0.12 -23.07
N ILE A 438 6.44 0.92 -22.01
CA ILE A 438 5.15 1.22 -21.36
C ILE A 438 4.68 2.57 -21.90
N ALA A 439 3.43 2.62 -22.39
CA ALA A 439 2.84 3.85 -22.87
C ALA A 439 2.53 4.79 -21.69
N GLY A 440 2.81 6.08 -21.87
CA GLY A 440 2.33 7.12 -20.97
C GLY A 440 0.80 7.21 -20.97
N ILE A 441 0.24 7.61 -19.84
CA ILE A 441 -1.20 7.86 -19.71
C ILE A 441 -1.56 9.08 -20.58
N GLY A 442 -2.57 8.92 -21.44
CA GLY A 442 -3.01 9.94 -22.40
C GLY A 442 -2.39 9.86 -23.80
N GLY A 443 -1.55 8.85 -24.07
CA GLY A 443 -0.97 8.56 -25.38
C GLY A 443 0.53 8.30 -25.32
N SER A 444 1.13 7.89 -26.44
CA SER A 444 2.55 7.51 -26.52
C SER A 444 3.54 8.68 -26.41
N GLY A 445 3.14 9.83 -25.87
CA GLY A 445 3.96 11.05 -25.87
C GLY A 445 3.95 11.74 -24.52
N ALA A 446 5.13 12.22 -24.10
CA ALA A 446 5.26 13.08 -22.95
C ALA A 446 4.50 14.40 -23.16
N LEU A 447 3.91 14.93 -22.09
CA LEU A 447 3.27 16.24 -22.11
C LEU A 447 4.31 17.31 -21.83
N PRO A 448 4.34 18.43 -22.59
CA PRO A 448 5.27 19.50 -22.31
C PRO A 448 4.94 20.15 -20.96
N ILE A 449 5.95 20.31 -20.11
CA ILE A 449 5.88 21.19 -18.95
C ILE A 449 6.21 22.59 -19.45
N ASN A 450 5.29 23.53 -19.29
CA ASN A 450 5.50 24.93 -19.68
C ASN A 450 5.61 25.82 -18.45
N ASP A 451 6.44 26.85 -18.53
CA ASP A 451 6.46 27.92 -17.55
C ASP A 451 5.23 28.85 -17.67
N ALA A 452 5.15 29.87 -16.81
CA ALA A 452 4.04 30.83 -16.82
C ALA A 452 3.95 31.68 -18.11
N SER A 453 5.02 31.72 -18.92
CA SER A 453 5.05 32.41 -20.21
C SER A 453 4.62 31.52 -21.39
N GLY A 454 4.47 30.21 -21.15
CA GLY A 454 4.14 29.20 -22.16
C GLY A 454 5.38 28.61 -22.84
N ALA A 455 6.59 28.89 -22.36
CA ALA A 455 7.82 28.28 -22.85
C ALA A 455 7.99 26.88 -22.25
N LYS A 456 8.41 25.90 -23.07
CA LYS A 456 8.69 24.53 -22.61
C LYS A 456 9.91 24.56 -21.68
N ILE A 457 9.78 23.93 -20.51
CA ILE A 457 10.84 23.78 -19.49
C ILE A 457 11.03 22.31 -19.09
N GLY A 458 10.48 21.39 -19.89
CA GLY A 458 10.55 19.97 -19.60
C GLY A 458 9.40 19.17 -20.19
N GLU A 459 9.29 17.94 -19.71
CA GLU A 459 8.33 16.93 -20.12
C GLU A 459 7.80 16.17 -18.91
N ARG A 460 6.52 15.80 -18.96
CA ARG A 460 5.86 15.02 -17.93
C ARG A 460 5.30 13.75 -18.54
N ILE A 461 5.60 12.63 -17.92
CA ILE A 461 4.99 11.34 -18.25
C ILE A 461 4.44 10.76 -16.97
N THR A 462 3.19 10.32 -17.01
CA THR A 462 2.61 9.53 -15.93
C THR A 462 2.36 8.12 -16.47
N ILE A 463 2.76 7.09 -15.71
CA ILE A 463 2.46 5.69 -16.03
C ILE A 463 1.71 5.04 -14.86
N PRO A 464 0.83 4.06 -15.11
CA PRO A 464 0.31 3.22 -14.04
C PRO A 464 1.43 2.31 -13.52
N VAL A 465 1.45 2.06 -12.21
CA VAL A 465 2.46 1.21 -11.56
C VAL A 465 1.83 0.31 -10.51
N VAL A 466 2.43 -0.86 -10.31
CA VAL A 466 2.00 -1.85 -9.33
C VAL A 466 3.08 -2.02 -8.26
N ARG A 467 2.66 -2.08 -6.98
CA ARG A 467 3.56 -2.29 -5.85
C ARG A 467 4.51 -3.47 -6.10
N ASN A 468 5.79 -3.27 -5.76
CA ASN A 468 6.91 -4.19 -5.92
C ASN A 468 7.28 -4.55 -7.37
N GLN A 469 6.68 -3.91 -8.38
CA GLN A 469 7.17 -4.02 -9.75
C GLN A 469 8.34 -3.07 -9.99
N THR A 470 9.24 -3.54 -10.86
CA THR A 470 10.41 -2.78 -11.30
C THR A 470 10.13 -2.21 -12.67
N TYR A 471 10.48 -0.95 -12.84
CA TYR A 471 10.30 -0.22 -14.07
C TYR A 471 11.56 0.59 -14.36
N PHE A 472 11.74 0.91 -15.63
CA PHE A 472 12.90 1.63 -16.11
C PHE A 472 12.45 2.86 -16.88
N VAL A 473 13.20 3.94 -16.76
CA VAL A 473 13.06 5.11 -17.61
C VAL A 473 14.37 5.35 -18.33
N ARG A 474 14.26 5.65 -19.63
CA ARG A 474 15.37 6.06 -20.47
C ARG A 474 15.21 7.54 -20.80
N VAL A 475 16.20 8.35 -20.47
CA VAL A 475 16.30 9.75 -20.91
C VAL A 475 17.36 9.84 -22.00
N GLN A 476 17.05 10.51 -23.11
CA GLN A 476 17.99 10.69 -24.23
C GLN A 476 17.65 11.94 -25.02
N GLY A 477 18.58 12.40 -25.85
CA GLY A 477 18.30 13.42 -26.85
C GLY A 477 17.21 12.98 -27.82
N ASP A 478 16.30 13.88 -28.18
CA ASP A 478 15.26 13.62 -29.20
C ASP A 478 15.89 13.42 -30.60
N SER A 479 17.08 13.99 -30.81
CA SER A 479 17.96 13.70 -31.94
C SER A 479 19.33 13.22 -31.45
N ASN A 480 20.06 12.48 -32.28
CA ASN A 480 21.40 11.97 -31.92
C ASN A 480 22.46 13.05 -31.64
N THR A 481 22.16 14.30 -32.03
CA THR A 481 23.02 15.47 -31.79
C THR A 481 22.56 16.31 -30.61
N ALA A 482 21.37 16.05 -30.05
CA ALA A 482 20.84 16.86 -28.97
C ALA A 482 21.64 16.64 -27.69
N ILE A 483 21.99 17.74 -27.03
CA ILE A 483 22.71 17.76 -25.76
C ILE A 483 21.94 18.65 -24.80
N ASN A 484 21.87 18.29 -23.52
CA ASN A 484 21.33 19.18 -22.51
C ASN A 484 21.73 18.75 -21.10
N VAL A 485 21.55 19.67 -20.15
CA VAL A 485 21.52 19.37 -18.72
C VAL A 485 20.07 19.20 -18.32
N TYR A 486 19.81 18.27 -17.42
CA TYR A 486 18.44 18.04 -16.97
C TYR A 486 18.41 17.65 -15.50
N ASN A 487 17.23 17.76 -14.92
CA ASN A 487 16.91 17.11 -13.66
C ASN A 487 15.54 16.47 -13.78
N PHE A 488 15.20 15.56 -12.89
CA PHE A 488 13.84 15.07 -12.83
C PHE A 488 13.37 14.79 -11.41
N THR A 489 12.05 14.79 -11.27
CA THR A 489 11.34 14.36 -10.08
C THR A 489 10.43 13.19 -10.44
N SER A 490 10.49 12.12 -9.66
CA SER A 490 9.58 10.97 -9.77
C SER A 490 8.70 10.87 -8.53
N ILE A 491 7.37 10.84 -8.68
CA ILE A 491 6.40 10.84 -7.57
C ILE A 491 5.44 9.67 -7.73
N VAL A 492 5.39 8.77 -6.74
CA VAL A 492 4.39 7.69 -6.71
C VAL A 492 3.14 8.18 -6.00
N VAL A 493 1.99 8.10 -6.68
CA VAL A 493 0.67 8.41 -6.11
C VAL A 493 -0.13 7.12 -6.00
N SER A 494 -0.46 6.70 -4.78
CA SER A 494 -1.26 5.51 -4.51
C SER A 494 -2.67 5.60 -5.13
N ALA A 495 -3.22 4.49 -5.60
CA ALA A 495 -4.60 4.44 -6.08
C ALA A 495 -5.60 4.88 -4.99
N PRO A 496 -6.73 5.52 -5.34
CA PRO A 496 -7.75 5.89 -4.36
C PRO A 496 -8.26 4.66 -3.60
N VAL A 497 -8.58 4.82 -2.31
CA VAL A 497 -9.32 3.81 -1.54
C VAL A 497 -10.81 4.16 -1.67
N PRO A 498 -11.71 3.21 -1.96
CA PRO A 498 -13.13 3.51 -1.94
C PRO A 498 -13.55 3.97 -0.54
N GLU A 499 -14.23 5.11 -0.47
CA GLU A 499 -14.66 5.71 0.79
C GLU A 499 -15.92 5.03 1.31
N LEU A 500 -16.84 4.71 0.40
CA LEU A 500 -18.15 4.15 0.73
C LEU A 500 -18.52 3.01 -0.21
N VAL A 501 -19.04 1.94 0.38
CA VAL A 501 -19.84 0.91 -0.26
C VAL A 501 -21.23 0.99 0.34
N ASP A 502 -22.27 1.05 -0.48
CA ASP A 502 -23.65 1.28 -0.06
C ASP A 502 -24.61 0.36 -0.84
N LEU A 503 -25.56 -0.26 -0.15
CA LEU A 503 -26.59 -1.06 -0.81
C LEU A 503 -27.60 -0.12 -1.48
N GLN A 504 -27.89 -0.33 -2.76
CA GLN A 504 -28.83 0.54 -3.45
C GLN A 504 -30.24 0.38 -2.84
N ALA A 505 -30.93 1.49 -2.61
CA ALA A 505 -32.31 1.50 -2.08
C ALA A 505 -33.35 0.69 -2.88
N ALA A 506 -33.06 0.30 -4.12
CA ALA A 506 -33.91 -0.59 -4.91
C ALA A 506 -33.60 -2.09 -4.70
N SER A 507 -32.42 -2.37 -4.12
CA SER A 507 -31.94 -3.68 -3.73
C SER A 507 -31.99 -3.90 -2.22
N ASP A 508 -32.21 -2.86 -1.41
CA ASP A 508 -32.51 -2.95 0.02
C ASP A 508 -34.04 -3.13 0.17
N SER A 509 -34.47 -4.35 0.47
CA SER A 509 -35.88 -4.76 0.33
C SER A 509 -36.61 -4.74 1.67
N GLY A 510 -37.91 -5.04 1.65
CA GLY A 510 -38.70 -5.04 2.86
C GLY A 510 -39.12 -3.64 3.29
N ARG A 511 -39.05 -3.36 4.60
CA ARG A 511 -39.76 -2.22 5.20
C ARG A 511 -38.98 -0.92 5.18
N ASN A 512 -37.67 -1.02 5.11
CA ASN A 512 -36.75 0.10 5.00
C ASN A 512 -35.81 -0.17 3.82
N ASN A 513 -35.32 0.90 3.22
CA ASN A 513 -34.48 0.85 2.03
C ASN A 513 -33.09 1.46 2.31
N THR A 514 -32.71 1.48 3.59
CA THR A 514 -31.43 1.99 4.09
C THR A 514 -30.86 1.20 5.28
N ASP A 515 -31.47 0.07 5.64
CA ASP A 515 -31.06 -0.79 6.76
C ASP A 515 -30.15 -1.95 6.33
N ASN A 516 -29.87 -2.10 5.04
CA ASN A 516 -29.02 -3.14 4.46
C ASN A 516 -29.53 -4.56 4.70
N ILE A 517 -30.85 -4.73 4.81
CA ILE A 517 -31.52 -6.02 4.96
C ILE A 517 -32.28 -6.30 3.67
N THR A 518 -31.97 -7.41 3.02
CA THR A 518 -32.55 -7.70 1.71
C THR A 518 -32.83 -9.17 1.49
N ASN A 519 -33.92 -9.45 0.77
CA ASN A 519 -34.22 -10.75 0.18
C ASN A 519 -33.81 -10.85 -1.29
N ASN A 520 -33.24 -9.78 -1.85
CA ASN A 520 -32.72 -9.80 -3.19
C ASN A 520 -31.42 -10.60 -3.23
N THR A 521 -31.47 -11.78 -3.85
CA THR A 521 -30.29 -12.65 -4.05
C THR A 521 -29.24 -12.09 -5.02
N ALA A 522 -29.58 -11.08 -5.81
CA ALA A 522 -28.67 -10.37 -6.72
C ALA A 522 -28.68 -8.86 -6.44
N PRO A 523 -28.25 -8.42 -5.24
CA PRO A 523 -28.33 -7.02 -4.85
C PRO A 523 -27.33 -6.17 -5.63
N THR A 524 -27.68 -4.90 -5.77
CA THR A 524 -26.85 -3.88 -6.43
C THR A 524 -26.28 -2.89 -5.42
N PHE A 525 -25.02 -2.52 -5.62
CA PHE A 525 -24.25 -1.65 -4.74
C PHE A 525 -23.76 -0.41 -5.47
N ASN A 526 -23.79 0.71 -4.76
CA ASN A 526 -23.07 1.92 -5.10
C ASN A 526 -21.70 1.89 -4.42
N ILE A 527 -20.65 2.22 -5.16
CA ILE A 527 -19.30 2.37 -4.63
C ILE A 527 -18.81 3.75 -5.01
N ILE A 528 -18.38 4.50 -3.99
CA ILE A 528 -17.89 5.86 -4.13
C ILE A 528 -16.40 5.86 -3.80
N LEU A 529 -15.61 6.37 -4.75
CA LEU A 529 -14.18 6.60 -4.54
C LEU A 529 -13.97 7.96 -3.88
N ASP A 530 -12.93 8.08 -3.06
CA ASP A 530 -12.48 9.35 -2.47
C ASP A 530 -12.30 10.43 -3.56
N ASP A 531 -13.17 11.45 -3.51
CA ASP A 531 -13.38 12.52 -4.50
C ASP A 531 -12.06 13.24 -4.84
N ASP A 532 -11.27 13.59 -3.82
CA ASP A 532 -10.04 14.37 -3.99
C ASP A 532 -8.96 13.61 -4.79
N ARG A 533 -8.95 12.27 -4.71
CA ARG A 533 -7.94 11.42 -5.35
C ARG A 533 -8.35 10.91 -6.73
N ILE A 534 -9.63 10.74 -6.99
CA ILE A 534 -10.10 10.33 -8.32
C ILE A 534 -10.06 11.49 -9.32
N ASP A 535 -10.29 12.72 -8.87
CA ASP A 535 -10.10 13.91 -9.71
C ASP A 535 -8.63 14.04 -10.15
N GLU A 536 -7.68 13.67 -9.29
CA GLU A 536 -6.28 13.54 -9.69
C GLU A 536 -6.12 12.49 -10.80
N PHE A 537 -6.69 11.29 -10.66
CA PHE A 537 -6.55 10.20 -11.65
C PHE A 537 -7.26 10.52 -12.98
N ALA A 538 -8.43 11.17 -12.94
CA ALA A 538 -9.15 11.63 -14.12
C ALA A 538 -8.38 12.74 -14.86
N ASN A 539 -7.77 13.68 -14.13
CA ASN A 539 -6.90 14.72 -14.70
C ASN A 539 -5.62 14.15 -15.32
N ARG A 540 -5.24 12.91 -14.96
CA ARG A 540 -4.13 12.18 -15.58
C ARG A 540 -4.51 11.44 -16.86
N ASN A 541 -5.79 11.45 -17.26
CA ASN A 541 -6.31 10.78 -18.46
C ASN A 541 -6.24 9.24 -18.41
N LEU A 542 -6.31 8.66 -17.19
CA LEU A 542 -6.47 7.22 -17.01
C LEU A 542 -7.86 6.79 -17.49
N ALA A 543 -7.95 5.71 -18.26
CA ALA A 543 -9.21 5.15 -18.72
C ALA A 543 -9.84 4.25 -17.65
N PRO A 544 -11.01 4.62 -17.06
CA PRO A 544 -11.71 3.73 -16.13
C PRO A 544 -12.32 2.53 -16.84
N ASP A 545 -12.50 1.43 -16.10
CA ASP A 545 -13.33 0.32 -16.54
C ASP A 545 -14.80 0.76 -16.59
N THR A 546 -15.33 0.90 -17.81
CA THR A 546 -16.69 1.36 -18.09
C THR A 546 -17.65 0.22 -18.37
N THR A 547 -17.19 -1.03 -18.30
CA THR A 547 -17.94 -2.18 -18.77
C THR A 547 -18.17 -3.18 -17.63
N ASN A 548 -19.43 -3.59 -17.41
CA ASN A 548 -19.79 -4.65 -16.45
C ASN A 548 -19.41 -6.07 -16.93
N ASP A 549 -18.46 -6.17 -17.86
CA ASP A 549 -17.99 -7.41 -18.42
C ASP A 549 -16.61 -7.76 -17.86
N GLY A 550 -16.16 -7.08 -16.77
CA GLY A 550 -14.91 -7.28 -16.05
C GLY A 550 -13.80 -7.90 -16.86
N LYS A 551 -13.42 -7.29 -17.99
CA LYS A 551 -12.53 -7.86 -19.02
C LYS A 551 -11.20 -8.45 -18.53
N PHE A 552 -10.73 -8.11 -17.33
CA PHE A 552 -9.55 -8.70 -16.70
C PHE A 552 -9.79 -10.03 -15.99
N PHE A 553 -11.04 -10.31 -15.61
CA PHE A 553 -11.38 -11.39 -14.68
C PHE A 553 -12.72 -12.07 -14.92
N THR A 554 -13.61 -11.50 -15.74
CA THR A 554 -14.68 -12.27 -16.33
C THR A 554 -14.03 -13.10 -17.43
N ASN A 555 -14.10 -14.40 -17.21
CA ASN A 555 -14.80 -15.28 -18.12
C ASN A 555 -14.63 -16.64 -17.47
N ALA A 556 -15.75 -17.20 -16.99
CA ALA A 556 -15.95 -18.57 -16.52
C ALA A 556 -14.65 -19.33 -16.21
N ILE A 557 -14.38 -19.64 -14.92
CA ILE A 557 -13.28 -20.52 -14.50
C ILE A 557 -13.14 -21.66 -15.53
N LEU A 558 -12.10 -21.56 -16.36
CA LEU A 558 -11.91 -22.47 -17.48
C LEU A 558 -11.33 -23.78 -16.96
N VAL A 559 -10.48 -23.65 -15.95
CA VAL A 559 -9.81 -24.75 -15.25
C VAL A 559 -9.71 -24.39 -13.77
N ASN A 560 -10.04 -25.34 -12.90
CA ASN A 560 -9.66 -25.33 -11.49
C ASN A 560 -8.73 -26.52 -11.26
N GLY A 561 -7.62 -26.30 -10.58
CA GLY A 561 -6.57 -27.29 -10.47
C GLY A 561 -5.70 -27.12 -9.23
N ALA A 562 -4.77 -28.05 -9.07
CA ALA A 562 -3.81 -28.02 -7.98
C ALA A 562 -2.42 -28.43 -8.49
N VAL A 563 -1.39 -27.81 -7.93
CA VAL A 563 0.00 -28.11 -8.32
C VAL A 563 0.34 -29.52 -7.89
N THR A 564 0.74 -30.37 -8.84
CA THR A 564 1.19 -31.74 -8.59
C THR A 564 2.71 -31.85 -8.51
N THR A 565 3.43 -31.00 -9.25
CA THR A 565 4.88 -30.85 -9.13
C THR A 565 5.27 -29.38 -9.32
N ALA A 566 6.14 -28.92 -8.44
CA ALA A 566 6.69 -27.56 -8.45
C ALA A 566 8.11 -27.60 -9.00
N ASN A 567 8.35 -26.99 -10.17
CA ASN A 567 9.68 -26.99 -10.77
C ASN A 567 10.46 -25.73 -10.37
N ASN A 568 9.86 -24.55 -10.57
CA ASN A 568 10.42 -23.25 -10.22
C ASN A 568 9.29 -22.17 -10.14
N THR A 569 9.63 -20.89 -10.13
CA THR A 569 8.68 -19.76 -10.07
C THR A 569 7.89 -19.50 -11.36
N THR A 570 8.36 -20.01 -12.51
CA THR A 570 7.73 -19.85 -13.83
C THR A 570 7.07 -21.13 -14.34
N ASP A 571 7.47 -22.30 -13.85
CA ASP A 571 7.06 -23.61 -14.35
C ASP A 571 6.58 -24.51 -13.22
N PHE A 572 5.39 -25.07 -13.39
CA PHE A 572 4.82 -26.09 -12.51
C PHE A 572 3.91 -27.01 -13.32
N THR A 573 3.50 -28.11 -12.72
CA THR A 573 2.72 -29.13 -13.42
C THR A 573 1.47 -29.45 -12.64
N ASP A 574 0.36 -29.56 -13.35
CA ASP A 574 -0.85 -30.21 -12.86
C ASP A 574 -1.09 -31.49 -13.67
N GLY A 575 -0.77 -32.63 -13.06
CA GLY A 575 -0.93 -33.94 -13.63
C GLY A 575 -2.39 -34.31 -13.91
N ALA A 576 -3.36 -33.67 -13.25
CA ALA A 576 -4.79 -33.88 -13.52
C ALA A 576 -5.21 -33.31 -14.88
N LEU A 577 -4.42 -32.40 -15.47
CA LEU A 577 -4.66 -31.83 -16.79
C LEU A 577 -4.18 -32.73 -17.95
N VAL A 578 -3.44 -33.80 -17.67
CA VAL A 578 -2.98 -34.74 -18.69
C VAL A 578 -4.17 -35.52 -19.24
N GLY A 579 -4.61 -35.16 -20.45
CA GLY A 579 -5.78 -35.76 -21.11
C GLY A 579 -7.13 -35.17 -20.69
N ALA A 580 -7.15 -34.03 -19.97
CA ALA A 580 -8.37 -33.33 -19.63
C ALA A 580 -9.05 -32.73 -20.88
N GLY A 581 -10.38 -32.65 -20.87
CA GLY A 581 -11.18 -32.11 -21.98
C GLY A 581 -11.09 -30.59 -22.15
N THR A 582 -10.81 -29.88 -21.05
CA THR A 582 -10.55 -28.43 -21.01
C THR A 582 -9.17 -28.23 -20.39
N VAL A 583 -8.31 -27.48 -21.05
CA VAL A 583 -6.92 -27.27 -20.62
C VAL A 583 -6.52 -25.80 -20.72
N PRO A 584 -5.53 -25.35 -19.94
CA PRO A 584 -4.99 -24.01 -20.04
C PRO A 584 -4.31 -23.76 -21.39
N ALA A 585 -4.28 -22.51 -21.83
CA ALA A 585 -3.66 -22.07 -23.08
C ALA A 585 -2.82 -20.81 -22.88
N ALA A 586 -1.84 -20.60 -23.77
CA ALA A 586 -1.04 -19.38 -23.76
C ALA A 586 -1.92 -18.13 -23.96
N GLY A 587 -1.65 -17.08 -23.18
CA GLY A 587 -2.43 -15.84 -23.13
C GLY A 587 -3.53 -15.81 -22.07
N GLN A 588 -3.87 -16.95 -21.45
CA GLN A 588 -4.80 -17.03 -20.32
C GLN A 588 -4.12 -16.62 -19.01
N PHE A 589 -4.90 -16.34 -17.96
CA PHE A 589 -4.35 -15.99 -16.65
C PHE A 589 -4.58 -17.11 -15.64
N ILE A 590 -3.62 -17.29 -14.74
CA ILE A 590 -3.67 -18.23 -13.63
C ILE A 590 -3.55 -17.49 -12.31
N THR A 591 -4.47 -17.74 -11.39
CA THR A 591 -4.50 -17.15 -10.05
C THR A 591 -4.43 -18.25 -9.00
N PHE A 592 -3.46 -18.17 -8.09
CA PHE A 592 -3.39 -19.09 -6.96
C PHE A 592 -4.43 -18.72 -5.90
N LEU A 593 -5.15 -19.71 -5.38
CA LEU A 593 -6.15 -19.57 -4.33
C LEU A 593 -5.59 -19.93 -2.94
N SER A 594 -4.42 -20.58 -2.89
CA SER A 594 -3.77 -20.99 -1.65
C SER A 594 -2.24 -20.91 -1.76
N GLY A 595 -1.56 -21.10 -0.61
CA GLY A 595 -0.11 -21.17 -0.54
C GLY A 595 0.58 -19.81 -0.55
N GLY A 596 1.91 -19.82 -0.71
CA GLY A 596 2.75 -18.60 -0.66
C GLY A 596 2.52 -17.63 -1.83
N ASN A 597 1.78 -18.06 -2.85
CA ASN A 597 1.37 -17.25 -4.00
C ASN A 597 -0.12 -16.91 -4.01
N ALA A 598 -0.84 -17.13 -2.90
CA ALA A 598 -2.28 -16.86 -2.83
C ALA A 598 -2.60 -15.43 -3.34
N PHE A 599 -3.61 -15.34 -4.20
CA PHE A 599 -4.10 -14.15 -4.90
C PHE A 599 -3.14 -13.52 -5.91
N GLN A 600 -1.99 -14.13 -6.17
CA GLN A 600 -1.12 -13.72 -7.28
C GLN A 600 -1.67 -14.26 -8.60
N THR A 601 -1.78 -13.37 -9.59
CA THR A 601 -2.19 -13.71 -10.96
C THR A 601 -0.98 -13.60 -11.89
N ARG A 602 -0.81 -14.55 -12.82
CA ARG A 602 0.19 -14.49 -13.90
C ARG A 602 -0.40 -14.93 -15.23
N MET A 603 0.16 -14.45 -16.32
CA MET A 603 -0.22 -14.93 -17.65
C MET A 603 0.47 -16.26 -17.93
N ILE A 604 -0.28 -17.24 -18.43
CA ILE A 604 0.21 -18.48 -18.96
C ILE A 604 0.88 -18.19 -20.31
N THR A 605 2.16 -18.49 -20.43
CA THR A 605 2.93 -18.34 -21.67
C THR A 605 3.00 -19.65 -22.46
N ALA A 606 2.86 -20.80 -21.80
CA ALA A 606 2.79 -22.10 -22.45
C ALA A 606 2.06 -23.16 -21.61
N PHE A 607 1.45 -24.14 -22.28
CA PHE A 607 0.93 -25.36 -21.66
C PHE A 607 1.36 -26.60 -22.47
N ASN A 608 1.83 -27.65 -21.80
CA ASN A 608 2.19 -28.92 -22.40
C ASN A 608 1.18 -30.01 -22.04
N ALA A 609 0.30 -30.34 -22.99
CA ALA A 609 -0.76 -31.33 -22.79
C ALA A 609 -0.27 -32.77 -22.52
N ALA A 610 0.97 -33.13 -22.89
CA ALA A 610 1.50 -34.47 -22.65
C ALA A 610 2.01 -34.66 -21.22
N THR A 611 2.39 -33.56 -20.55
CA THR A 611 2.97 -33.59 -19.20
C THR A 611 2.13 -32.86 -18.16
N GLY A 612 1.17 -32.01 -18.57
CA GLY A 612 0.40 -31.13 -17.69
C GLY A 612 1.19 -29.90 -17.24
N ALA A 613 2.31 -29.59 -17.89
CA ALA A 613 3.19 -28.49 -17.49
C ALA A 613 2.60 -27.14 -17.92
N ILE A 614 2.58 -26.19 -17.00
CA ILE A 614 2.13 -24.81 -17.18
C ILE A 614 3.34 -23.91 -16.97
N THR A 615 3.58 -23.03 -17.93
CA THR A 615 4.61 -21.98 -17.86
C THR A 615 3.95 -20.62 -17.81
N VAL A 616 4.43 -19.73 -16.94
CA VAL A 616 3.93 -18.36 -16.77
C VAL A 616 5.03 -17.32 -16.93
N ALA A 617 4.63 -16.09 -17.26
CA ALA A 617 5.51 -14.91 -17.18
C ALA A 617 4.72 -13.67 -16.71
N PRO A 618 5.33 -12.78 -15.91
CA PRO A 618 6.57 -13.02 -15.15
C PRO A 618 6.41 -14.18 -14.13
N GLY A 619 7.50 -14.62 -13.52
CA GLY A 619 7.45 -15.66 -12.48
C GLY A 619 6.66 -15.23 -11.24
N PHE A 620 6.19 -16.20 -10.47
CA PHE A 620 5.64 -15.97 -9.13
C PHE A 620 6.75 -15.58 -8.13
N THR A 621 6.37 -14.94 -7.02
CA THR A 621 7.33 -14.48 -6.00
C THR A 621 8.05 -15.65 -5.32
N VAL A 622 7.36 -16.76 -5.13
CA VAL A 622 7.93 -18.04 -4.67
C VAL A 622 7.51 -19.16 -5.60
N ALA A 623 8.28 -20.24 -5.68
CA ALA A 623 7.86 -21.41 -6.43
C ALA A 623 6.57 -21.96 -5.80
N PRO A 624 5.49 -22.23 -6.57
CA PRO A 624 4.26 -22.81 -6.03
C PRO A 624 4.56 -24.12 -5.30
N ALA A 625 3.89 -24.41 -4.18
CA ALA A 625 4.04 -25.67 -3.48
C ALA A 625 3.13 -26.75 -4.08
N VAL A 626 3.51 -28.03 -3.92
CA VAL A 626 2.60 -29.14 -4.24
C VAL A 626 1.34 -28.99 -3.38
N THR A 627 0.17 -29.21 -3.97
CA THR A 627 -1.19 -28.99 -3.42
C THR A 627 -1.72 -27.56 -3.46
N ASP A 628 -0.91 -26.56 -3.83
CA ASP A 628 -1.43 -25.20 -4.01
C ASP A 628 -2.53 -25.19 -5.08
N THR A 629 -3.70 -24.66 -4.74
CA THR A 629 -4.86 -24.61 -5.62
C THR A 629 -4.84 -23.34 -6.45
N TYR A 630 -5.36 -23.42 -7.67
CA TYR A 630 -5.38 -22.30 -8.61
C TYR A 630 -6.60 -22.36 -9.53
N VAL A 631 -6.94 -21.21 -10.11
CA VAL A 631 -7.94 -21.08 -11.18
C VAL A 631 -7.30 -20.48 -12.42
N VAL A 632 -7.78 -20.89 -13.60
CA VAL A 632 -7.42 -20.32 -14.89
C VAL A 632 -8.62 -19.60 -15.49
N THR A 633 -8.41 -18.36 -15.92
CA THR A 633 -9.40 -17.49 -16.55
C THR A 633 -9.00 -17.20 -18.00
N ALA A 634 -9.95 -16.72 -18.81
CA ALA A 634 -9.68 -16.41 -20.22
C ALA A 634 -8.62 -15.32 -20.41
N ALA A 635 -8.07 -15.21 -21.62
CA ALA A 635 -7.13 -14.17 -21.99
C ALA A 635 -7.77 -12.77 -21.90
N ALA A 636 -6.98 -11.77 -21.48
CA ALA A 636 -7.43 -10.37 -21.46
C ALA A 636 -7.74 -9.92 -22.90
N PRO A 637 -8.86 -9.21 -23.12
CA PRO A 637 -9.17 -8.63 -24.40
C PRO A 637 -8.25 -7.43 -24.69
N THR A 638 -8.03 -7.17 -25.98
CA THR A 638 -7.35 -5.97 -26.46
C THR A 638 -8.19 -4.72 -26.17
N GLY A 639 -7.62 -3.71 -25.49
CA GLY A 639 -8.29 -2.44 -25.14
C GLY A 639 -8.52 -2.28 -23.64
N ILE A 640 -7.45 -2.41 -22.87
CA ILE A 640 -7.42 -2.48 -21.42
C ILE A 640 -7.77 -1.11 -20.78
N ALA A 641 -8.67 -1.11 -19.80
CA ALA A 641 -8.86 0.02 -18.90
C ALA A 641 -7.68 0.12 -17.93
N ASP A 642 -7.17 1.31 -17.66
CA ASP A 642 -5.99 1.52 -16.83
C ASP A 642 -6.27 1.22 -15.35
N TYR A 643 -7.54 1.35 -14.92
CA TYR A 643 -7.98 1.08 -13.55
C TYR A 643 -9.46 0.69 -13.45
N GLY A 644 -9.81 0.09 -12.32
CA GLY A 644 -11.21 -0.19 -11.99
C GLY A 644 -11.39 -0.57 -10.52
N VAL A 645 -12.59 -1.06 -10.17
CA VAL A 645 -12.94 -1.41 -8.79
C VAL A 645 -13.30 -2.89 -8.69
N GLN A 646 -12.66 -3.61 -7.77
CA GLN A 646 -12.99 -4.99 -7.42
C GLN A 646 -13.78 -5.01 -6.11
N VAL A 647 -14.77 -5.90 -6.03
CA VAL A 647 -15.67 -6.04 -4.88
C VAL A 647 -15.46 -7.40 -4.21
N PHE A 648 -15.57 -7.41 -2.90
CA PHE A 648 -15.28 -8.54 -2.02
C PHE A 648 -16.42 -8.75 -1.03
N ASN A 649 -16.67 -10.01 -0.67
CA ASN A 649 -17.47 -10.40 0.48
C ASN A 649 -16.57 -11.16 1.46
N ASN A 650 -16.46 -10.70 2.70
CA ASN A 650 -15.59 -11.31 3.73
C ASN A 650 -14.14 -11.48 3.25
N GLY A 651 -13.62 -10.50 2.51
CA GLY A 651 -12.27 -10.52 1.93
C GLY A 651 -12.10 -11.41 0.69
N SER A 652 -13.11 -12.21 0.33
CA SER A 652 -13.11 -13.02 -0.89
C SER A 652 -13.67 -12.24 -2.07
N PRO A 653 -13.01 -12.21 -3.24
CA PRO A 653 -13.48 -11.43 -4.39
C PRO A 653 -14.77 -12.02 -4.97
N ILE A 654 -15.78 -11.17 -5.17
CA ILE A 654 -17.10 -11.54 -5.71
C ILE A 654 -17.44 -10.88 -7.05
N GLY A 655 -16.64 -9.91 -7.51
CA GLY A 655 -16.79 -9.34 -8.85
C GLY A 655 -16.14 -7.97 -9.01
N PHE A 656 -16.56 -7.25 -10.06
CA PHE A 656 -16.00 -5.94 -10.43
C PHE A 656 -17.12 -4.94 -10.65
N ALA A 657 -16.92 -3.73 -10.14
CA ALA A 657 -17.81 -2.62 -10.38
C ALA A 657 -17.43 -1.93 -11.69
N PHE A 658 -18.41 -1.31 -12.35
CA PHE A 658 -18.19 -0.54 -13.57
C PHE A 658 -18.51 0.94 -13.35
N TYR A 659 -17.76 1.79 -14.04
CA TYR A 659 -17.93 3.23 -13.97
C TYR A 659 -19.20 3.66 -14.71
N THR A 660 -20.06 4.43 -14.04
CA THR A 660 -21.37 4.83 -14.57
C THR A 660 -21.33 6.06 -15.49
N GLY A 661 -20.18 6.74 -15.60
CA GLY A 661 -20.02 7.97 -16.37
C GLY A 661 -20.55 9.24 -15.67
N ALA A 662 -21.00 9.12 -14.40
CA ALA A 662 -21.47 10.23 -13.59
C ALA A 662 -20.63 10.35 -12.30
N ALA A 663 -19.92 11.47 -12.15
CA ALA A 663 -19.10 11.79 -10.95
C ALA A 663 -18.15 10.66 -10.56
N HIS A 664 -18.14 10.22 -9.30
CA HIS A 664 -17.25 9.19 -8.74
C HIS A 664 -17.97 7.88 -8.43
N LEU A 665 -19.13 7.66 -9.07
CA LEU A 665 -20.03 6.54 -8.78
C LEU A 665 -19.74 5.31 -9.65
N TRP A 666 -19.49 4.21 -8.97
CA TRP A 666 -19.33 2.87 -9.54
C TRP A 666 -20.50 1.98 -9.12
N ASN A 667 -20.99 1.16 -10.06
CA ASN A 667 -22.07 0.23 -9.78
C ASN A 667 -21.56 -1.21 -9.83
N PHE A 668 -22.01 -2.00 -8.86
CA PHE A 668 -21.77 -3.44 -8.83
C PHE A 668 -23.09 -4.19 -8.64
N THR A 669 -23.26 -5.31 -9.34
CA THR A 669 -24.39 -6.23 -9.14
C THR A 669 -23.82 -7.56 -8.71
N ALA A 670 -24.15 -8.01 -7.50
CA ALA A 670 -23.77 -9.32 -7.02
C ALA A 670 -24.50 -10.41 -7.82
N THR A 671 -23.85 -11.54 -8.02
CA THR A 671 -24.47 -12.70 -8.69
C THR A 671 -25.17 -13.56 -7.64
N ALA A 672 -26.34 -14.11 -7.97
CA ALA A 672 -27.04 -15.01 -7.05
C ALA A 672 -26.12 -16.13 -6.54
N GLY A 673 -26.05 -16.28 -5.22
CA GLY A 673 -25.17 -17.22 -4.53
C GLY A 673 -23.77 -16.70 -4.15
N THR A 674 -23.44 -15.42 -4.40
CA THR A 674 -22.19 -14.82 -3.89
C THR A 674 -22.30 -14.21 -2.49
N LEU A 675 -23.53 -13.97 -2.03
CA LEU A 675 -23.84 -13.63 -0.64
C LEU A 675 -24.33 -14.88 0.08
N ASN A 676 -24.00 -14.98 1.36
CA ASN A 676 -24.48 -16.02 2.26
C ASN A 676 -25.79 -15.55 2.91
N GLU A 677 -26.70 -16.48 3.18
CA GLU A 677 -27.88 -16.21 4.02
C GLU A 677 -27.43 -15.73 5.41
N GLY A 678 -28.17 -14.77 5.99
CA GLY A 678 -27.88 -14.13 7.28
C GLY A 678 -27.03 -12.87 7.19
N ASP A 679 -26.54 -12.42 8.33
CA ASP A 679 -25.84 -11.14 8.57
C ASP A 679 -24.32 -11.21 8.32
N PHE A 680 -23.84 -12.30 7.73
CA PHE A 680 -22.42 -12.61 7.59
C PHE A 680 -21.73 -11.89 6.43
N ASN A 681 -22.41 -11.05 5.64
CA ASN A 681 -21.84 -10.48 4.43
C ASN A 681 -21.18 -9.13 4.68
N HIS A 682 -19.84 -9.09 4.61
CA HIS A 682 -19.07 -7.86 4.74
C HIS A 682 -18.56 -7.43 3.37
N ILE A 683 -19.31 -6.56 2.71
CA ILE A 683 -19.03 -6.09 1.35
C ILE A 683 -18.01 -4.96 1.41
N SER A 684 -16.86 -5.16 0.77
CA SER A 684 -15.81 -4.15 0.63
C SER A 684 -15.35 -4.05 -0.82
N ALA A 685 -14.67 -2.95 -1.16
CA ALA A 685 -14.16 -2.73 -2.50
C ALA A 685 -12.70 -2.24 -2.47
N ALA A 686 -11.94 -2.51 -3.52
CA ALA A 686 -10.60 -1.95 -3.71
C ALA A 686 -10.40 -1.50 -5.16
N VAL A 687 -9.65 -0.43 -5.34
CA VAL A 687 -9.21 0.01 -6.68
C VAL A 687 -8.04 -0.87 -7.13
N TRP A 688 -8.14 -1.39 -8.34
CA TRP A 688 -7.07 -2.09 -9.03
C TRP A 688 -6.48 -1.22 -10.14
N ILE A 689 -5.19 -1.39 -10.40
CA ILE A 689 -4.44 -0.70 -11.46
C ILE A 689 -3.81 -1.74 -12.36
N ASN A 690 -3.89 -1.51 -13.67
CA ASN A 690 -3.12 -2.23 -14.68
C ASN A 690 -1.89 -1.41 -15.07
N ASP A 691 -0.67 -1.94 -14.86
CA ASP A 691 0.58 -1.19 -15.10
C ASP A 691 0.97 -1.01 -16.58
N GLY A 692 0.21 -1.60 -17.51
CA GLY A 692 0.47 -1.48 -18.94
C GLY A 692 1.75 -2.19 -19.41
N ALA A 693 2.39 -3.00 -18.56
CA ALA A 693 3.51 -3.84 -18.94
C ALA A 693 3.08 -4.93 -19.95
N THR A 694 4.04 -5.58 -20.60
CA THR A 694 3.75 -6.71 -21.51
C THR A 694 4.53 -7.95 -21.08
N PRO A 695 3.89 -8.92 -20.39
CA PRO A 695 2.46 -9.00 -20.09
C PRO A 695 1.99 -8.06 -18.97
N PRO A 696 0.70 -7.66 -18.95
CA PRO A 696 0.20 -6.70 -17.97
C PRO A 696 0.22 -7.26 -16.54
N VAL A 697 0.59 -6.43 -15.57
CA VAL A 697 0.54 -6.74 -14.14
C VAL A 697 -0.57 -5.92 -13.49
N ILE A 698 -1.38 -6.58 -12.66
CA ILE A 698 -2.47 -5.94 -11.93
C ILE A 698 -2.13 -5.91 -10.44
N GLY A 699 -2.19 -4.73 -9.86
CA GLY A 699 -2.05 -4.49 -8.43
C GLY A 699 -3.35 -3.96 -7.84
N ARG A 700 -3.47 -4.05 -6.52
CA ARG A 700 -4.57 -3.43 -5.77
C ARG A 700 -4.02 -2.56 -4.65
N HIS A 701 -4.79 -1.55 -4.28
CA HIS A 701 -4.57 -0.79 -3.06
C HIS A 701 -5.42 -1.36 -1.89
N ALA A 702 -5.61 -0.61 -0.82
CA ALA A 702 -6.35 -1.06 0.36
C ALA A 702 -7.85 -1.25 0.07
N LEU A 703 -8.48 -2.14 0.83
CA LEU A 703 -9.93 -2.31 0.86
C LEU A 703 -10.59 -1.10 1.53
N SER A 704 -11.81 -0.79 1.09
CA SER A 704 -12.73 0.12 1.77
C SER A 704 -13.12 -0.42 3.15
N PRO A 705 -13.69 0.43 4.03
CA PRO A 705 -14.54 -0.06 5.11
C PRO A 705 -15.58 -1.03 4.56
N ALA A 706 -15.87 -2.10 5.30
CA ALA A 706 -16.88 -3.07 4.89
C ALA A 706 -18.28 -2.59 5.26
N LEU A 707 -19.22 -2.72 4.33
CA LEU A 707 -20.65 -2.62 4.56
C LEU A 707 -21.16 -4.00 4.99
N GLN A 708 -21.77 -4.09 6.17
CA GLN A 708 -22.50 -5.30 6.56
C GLN A 708 -23.85 -5.33 5.83
N VAL A 709 -24.17 -6.48 5.23
CA VAL A 709 -25.43 -6.72 4.52
C VAL A 709 -26.03 -8.02 5.04
N THR A 710 -27.31 -7.97 5.42
CA THR A 710 -28.08 -9.15 5.77
C THR A 710 -28.84 -9.63 4.55
N LEU A 711 -28.55 -10.84 4.08
CA LEU A 711 -29.35 -11.50 3.04
C LEU A 711 -30.32 -12.46 3.75
N ASP A 712 -31.60 -12.19 3.64
CA ASP A 712 -32.64 -13.04 4.21
C ASP A 712 -33.67 -13.36 3.10
N THR A 713 -33.64 -14.60 2.64
CA THR A 713 -34.52 -15.12 1.58
C THR A 713 -35.59 -16.06 2.11
N THR A 714 -35.63 -16.27 3.42
CA THR A 714 -36.49 -17.26 4.07
C THR A 714 -37.74 -16.56 4.59
N ALA A 715 -38.92 -17.11 4.33
CA ALA A 715 -40.15 -16.54 4.88
C ALA A 715 -40.24 -16.80 6.39
N PRO A 716 -40.77 -15.85 7.19
CA PRO A 716 -40.87 -16.02 8.64
C PRO A 716 -41.89 -17.11 8.97
N PRO A 717 -41.62 -18.02 9.92
CA PRO A 717 -42.65 -18.87 10.47
C PRO A 717 -43.69 -18.02 11.22
N VAL A 718 -44.94 -18.48 11.25
CA VAL A 718 -46.01 -17.90 12.08
C VAL A 718 -46.94 -19.02 12.52
N SER A 719 -47.49 -18.91 13.71
CA SER A 719 -48.39 -19.92 14.27
C SER A 719 -49.33 -19.31 15.29
N PHE A 720 -50.55 -19.85 15.39
CA PHE A 720 -51.41 -19.62 16.55
C PHE A 720 -50.94 -20.47 17.73
N GLY A 721 -50.83 -19.87 18.91
CA GLY A 721 -50.29 -20.55 20.08
C GLY A 721 -48.86 -21.06 19.84
N GLU A 722 -48.46 -22.08 20.60
CA GLU A 722 -47.21 -22.82 20.41
C GLU A 722 -47.36 -23.84 19.27
N ALA A 723 -46.38 -23.89 18.37
CA ALA A 723 -46.46 -24.74 17.18
C ALA A 723 -46.64 -26.23 17.55
N GLY A 724 -47.75 -26.82 17.08
CA GLY A 724 -48.06 -28.24 17.30
C GLY A 724 -48.89 -28.56 18.55
N VAL A 725 -49.26 -27.55 19.33
CA VAL A 725 -50.23 -27.67 20.42
C VAL A 725 -51.64 -27.52 19.84
N MET A 726 -52.51 -28.50 20.07
CA MET A 726 -53.84 -28.56 19.42
C MET A 726 -54.93 -27.75 20.13
N ASP A 727 -54.66 -27.22 21.33
CA ASP A 727 -55.68 -26.65 22.22
C ASP A 727 -55.35 -25.21 22.68
N ASP A 728 -54.49 -24.49 21.98
CA ASP A 728 -54.05 -23.12 22.32
C ASP A 728 -54.25 -22.11 21.17
N GLY A 729 -53.72 -20.89 21.31
CA GLY A 729 -53.84 -19.81 20.32
C GLY A 729 -55.04 -18.87 20.48
N LEU A 730 -56.04 -19.24 21.28
CA LEU A 730 -57.06 -18.32 21.79
C LEU A 730 -56.60 -17.79 23.16
N HIS A 731 -56.58 -16.46 23.35
CA HIS A 731 -56.13 -15.88 24.62
C HIS A 731 -57.08 -16.26 25.76
N ALA A 732 -56.55 -16.52 26.95
CA ALA A 732 -57.33 -16.99 28.10
C ALA A 732 -58.46 -16.03 28.53
N ASP A 733 -58.28 -14.72 28.34
CA ASP A 733 -59.36 -13.74 28.61
C ASP A 733 -60.49 -13.77 27.56
N SER A 734 -60.20 -14.32 26.38
CA SER A 734 -61.17 -14.53 25.31
C SER A 734 -61.68 -15.97 25.26
N ASP A 735 -61.11 -16.91 26.00
CA ASP A 735 -61.72 -18.22 26.26
C ASP A 735 -62.73 -18.08 27.42
N THR A 736 -64.02 -18.07 27.10
CA THR A 736 -65.08 -17.73 28.07
C THR A 736 -65.47 -18.90 28.98
N GLY A 737 -64.60 -19.89 29.11
CA GLY A 737 -64.73 -21.05 29.98
C GLY A 737 -64.96 -20.79 31.47
N VAL A 738 -65.25 -21.86 32.21
CA VAL A 738 -65.48 -21.79 33.66
C VAL A 738 -64.18 -22.16 34.39
N LEU A 739 -63.55 -21.20 35.10
CA LEU A 739 -62.29 -21.40 35.85
C LEU A 739 -62.25 -22.60 36.82
N ALA A 740 -63.41 -23.09 37.26
CA ALA A 740 -63.52 -24.25 38.14
C ALA A 740 -63.51 -25.60 37.39
N ASP A 741 -63.60 -25.56 36.06
CA ASP A 741 -63.62 -26.72 35.16
C ASP A 741 -62.53 -26.55 34.12
N VAL A 742 -61.40 -27.20 34.36
CA VAL A 742 -60.18 -27.11 33.54
C VAL A 742 -60.41 -27.54 32.09
N ASP A 743 -61.43 -28.36 31.83
CA ASP A 743 -61.77 -28.84 30.49
C ASP A 743 -62.50 -27.77 29.65
N THR A 744 -62.94 -26.66 30.27
CA THR A 744 -63.73 -25.61 29.60
C THR A 744 -62.95 -24.32 29.32
N ILE A 745 -61.74 -24.17 29.86
CA ILE A 745 -60.93 -22.94 29.77
C ILE A 745 -59.78 -23.03 28.76
N ASN A 746 -59.72 -24.14 28.00
CA ASN A 746 -58.83 -24.39 26.88
C ASN A 746 -59.56 -25.29 25.86
N ASP A 747 -60.78 -24.93 25.49
CA ASP A 747 -61.62 -25.72 24.56
C ASP A 747 -61.86 -25.01 23.22
N ARG A 748 -61.29 -23.81 23.04
CA ARG A 748 -61.46 -22.92 21.87
C ARG A 748 -62.92 -22.54 21.62
N ILE A 749 -63.77 -22.61 22.64
CA ILE A 749 -65.17 -22.16 22.61
C ILE A 749 -65.27 -20.82 23.32
N THR A 750 -65.79 -19.81 22.63
CA THR A 750 -65.84 -18.45 23.15
C THR A 750 -67.18 -17.77 22.92
N GLY A 751 -67.67 -17.04 23.91
CA GLY A 751 -68.75 -16.06 23.77
C GLY A 751 -68.26 -14.63 23.51
N ASP A 752 -66.95 -14.43 23.40
CA ASP A 752 -66.34 -13.15 23.00
C ASP A 752 -66.40 -13.02 21.48
N SER A 753 -67.20 -12.07 20.98
CA SER A 753 -67.37 -11.85 19.54
C SER A 753 -66.25 -11.01 18.91
N THR A 754 -65.30 -10.50 19.71
CA THR A 754 -64.08 -9.84 19.25
C THR A 754 -62.86 -10.48 19.93
N PRO A 755 -62.62 -11.79 19.70
CA PRO A 755 -61.64 -12.53 20.47
C PRO A 755 -60.22 -11.99 20.25
N THR A 756 -59.40 -12.10 21.29
CA THR A 756 -57.95 -11.96 21.22
C THR A 756 -57.34 -13.32 20.98
N VAL A 757 -56.51 -13.39 19.94
CA VAL A 757 -55.67 -14.56 19.64
C VAL A 757 -54.22 -14.21 19.89
N TYR A 758 -53.43 -15.21 20.23
CA TYR A 758 -52.00 -15.08 20.41
C TYR A 758 -51.26 -16.16 19.64
N GLY A 759 -49.97 -15.97 19.46
CA GLY A 759 -49.11 -16.96 18.84
C GLY A 759 -47.69 -16.46 18.70
N TYR A 760 -46.90 -17.18 17.89
CA TYR A 760 -45.50 -16.84 17.64
C TYR A 760 -45.27 -16.61 16.15
N ALA A 761 -44.43 -15.63 15.85
CA ALA A 761 -43.86 -15.39 14.53
C ALA A 761 -42.39 -15.03 14.69
N GLU A 762 -41.65 -14.85 13.60
CA GLU A 762 -40.33 -14.22 13.71
C GLU A 762 -40.45 -12.80 14.31
N ALA A 763 -39.57 -12.43 15.23
CA ALA A 763 -39.48 -11.12 15.86
C ALA A 763 -39.42 -10.02 14.81
N ASP A 764 -39.96 -8.87 15.16
CA ASP A 764 -40.21 -7.77 14.23
C ASP A 764 -41.13 -8.11 13.04
N SER A 765 -41.61 -9.35 12.80
CA SER A 765 -42.50 -9.65 11.66
C SER A 765 -43.86 -8.94 11.77
N ILE A 766 -44.37 -8.41 10.65
CA ILE A 766 -45.74 -7.92 10.57
C ILE A 766 -46.65 -9.13 10.47
N VAL A 767 -47.48 -9.32 11.48
CA VAL A 767 -48.46 -10.42 11.55
C VAL A 767 -49.85 -9.89 11.22
N GLN A 768 -50.56 -10.59 10.35
CA GLN A 768 -51.92 -10.21 9.91
C GLN A 768 -52.88 -11.38 10.11
N LEU A 769 -54.05 -11.08 10.68
CA LEU A 769 -55.09 -12.04 11.01
C LEU A 769 -56.30 -11.87 10.08
N TYR A 770 -56.77 -12.98 9.50
CA TYR A 770 -57.91 -13.02 8.59
C TYR A 770 -58.99 -13.99 9.10
N LEU A 771 -60.26 -13.68 8.79
CA LEU A 771 -61.37 -14.62 8.86
C LEU A 771 -61.56 -15.26 7.50
N ASP A 772 -61.44 -16.59 7.44
CA ASP A 772 -61.74 -17.40 6.25
C ASP A 772 -63.24 -17.41 6.01
N MET A 773 -63.67 -16.68 4.99
CA MET A 773 -65.10 -16.46 4.71
C MET A 773 -65.70 -17.52 3.80
N ASP A 774 -64.88 -18.23 3.01
CA ASP A 774 -65.33 -19.25 2.06
C ASP A 774 -64.94 -20.68 2.46
N ALA A 775 -64.23 -20.83 3.59
CA ALA A 775 -63.78 -22.06 4.21
C ALA A 775 -62.85 -22.89 3.29
N ASN A 776 -62.02 -22.20 2.51
CA ASN A 776 -61.06 -22.84 1.60
C ASN A 776 -59.68 -23.06 2.23
N GLY A 777 -59.41 -22.48 3.41
CA GLY A 777 -58.12 -22.55 4.11
C GLY A 777 -56.99 -21.81 3.41
N VAL A 778 -57.29 -20.74 2.68
CA VAL A 778 -56.35 -19.92 1.89
C VAL A 778 -56.71 -18.45 2.11
N ILE A 779 -55.72 -17.57 2.27
CA ILE A 779 -55.97 -16.13 2.44
C ILE A 779 -56.24 -15.47 1.08
N ASP A 780 -57.50 -15.12 0.83
CA ASP A 780 -57.96 -14.41 -0.36
C ASP A 780 -58.23 -12.93 -0.04
N ILE A 781 -57.30 -12.03 -0.39
CA ILE A 781 -57.34 -10.56 -0.09
C ILE A 781 -58.64 -9.85 -0.58
N GLY A 782 -59.44 -10.50 -1.43
CA GLY A 782 -60.74 -10.00 -1.90
C GLY A 782 -61.99 -10.75 -1.39
N ALA A 783 -61.84 -11.92 -0.76
CA ALA A 783 -62.94 -12.74 -0.25
C ALA A 783 -62.95 -12.79 1.29
N ASP A 784 -61.76 -12.84 1.90
CA ASP A 784 -61.58 -12.89 3.35
C ASP A 784 -61.53 -11.52 3.99
N ILE A 785 -61.77 -11.51 5.31
CA ILE A 785 -61.85 -10.27 6.09
C ILE A 785 -60.62 -10.16 6.99
N LEU A 786 -59.82 -9.11 6.80
CA LEU A 786 -58.75 -8.75 7.74
C LEU A 786 -59.37 -8.35 9.09
N LEU A 787 -59.05 -9.11 10.12
CA LEU A 787 -59.50 -8.89 11.49
C LEU A 787 -58.57 -7.98 12.29
N GLY A 788 -57.26 -7.99 11.97
CA GLY A 788 -56.28 -7.15 12.66
C GLY A 788 -54.86 -7.39 12.15
N GLN A 789 -53.94 -6.53 12.60
CA GLN A 789 -52.51 -6.68 12.33
C GLN A 789 -51.71 -6.18 13.53
N THR A 790 -50.53 -6.75 13.74
CA THR A 790 -49.58 -6.33 14.77
C THR A 790 -48.15 -6.62 14.32
N VAL A 791 -47.16 -6.36 15.19
CA VAL A 791 -45.77 -6.75 15.00
C VAL A 791 -45.40 -7.74 16.11
N ALA A 792 -44.71 -8.82 15.77
CA ALA A 792 -44.22 -9.79 16.76
C ALA A 792 -43.13 -9.17 17.65
N GLN A 793 -43.21 -9.42 18.96
CA GLN A 793 -42.33 -8.89 20.00
C GLN A 793 -41.50 -10.02 20.61
N PRO A 794 -40.29 -9.78 21.18
CA PRO A 794 -39.63 -8.49 21.28
C PRO A 794 -39.24 -7.92 19.91
N TYR A 795 -39.00 -6.61 19.87
CA TYR A 795 -38.31 -6.02 18.73
C TYR A 795 -36.82 -6.31 18.89
N ASP A 796 -36.22 -7.02 17.94
CA ASP A 796 -34.79 -7.35 17.89
C ASP A 796 -34.02 -6.50 16.86
N GLY A 797 -34.74 -5.66 16.11
CA GLY A 797 -34.21 -4.64 15.22
C GLY A 797 -33.91 -5.17 13.83
N ASN A 798 -32.71 -5.74 13.66
CA ASN A 798 -32.18 -6.18 12.36
C ASN A 798 -31.72 -7.65 12.34
N LEU A 799 -32.06 -8.42 13.38
CA LEU A 799 -31.72 -9.83 13.47
C LEU A 799 -32.84 -10.64 12.80
N ALA A 800 -32.51 -11.36 11.74
CA ALA A 800 -33.45 -12.31 11.13
C ALA A 800 -33.50 -13.59 11.99
N PHE A 801 -34.68 -14.20 12.06
CA PHE A 801 -34.98 -15.54 12.58
C PHE A 801 -35.16 -15.73 14.09
N THR A 802 -35.16 -14.67 14.90
CA THR A 802 -35.52 -14.80 16.34
C THR A 802 -37.03 -15.04 16.48
N THR A 803 -37.47 -15.86 17.43
CA THR A 803 -38.91 -16.03 17.69
C THR A 803 -39.45 -14.89 18.53
N GLY A 804 -40.55 -14.28 18.09
CA GLY A 804 -41.35 -13.31 18.83
C GLY A 804 -42.80 -13.77 19.02
N ASN A 805 -43.46 -13.24 20.04
CA ASN A 805 -44.88 -13.43 20.32
C ASN A 805 -45.72 -12.29 19.72
N TYR A 806 -46.94 -12.61 19.30
CA TYR A 806 -47.91 -11.62 18.85
C TYR A 806 -49.26 -11.83 19.53
N GLU A 807 -49.99 -10.74 19.71
CA GLU A 807 -51.39 -10.74 20.08
C GLU A 807 -52.19 -9.85 19.14
N ILE A 808 -53.34 -10.35 18.70
CA ILE A 808 -54.27 -9.60 17.86
C ILE A 808 -55.68 -9.75 18.44
N THR A 809 -56.24 -8.65 18.93
CA THR A 809 -57.68 -8.55 19.19
C THR A 809 -58.41 -8.25 17.89
N SER A 810 -59.44 -9.03 17.57
CA SER A 810 -60.24 -8.79 16.37
C SER A 810 -60.88 -7.40 16.41
N THR A 811 -60.63 -6.59 15.38
CA THR A 811 -61.26 -5.28 15.20
C THR A 811 -62.66 -5.37 14.57
N VAL A 812 -63.04 -6.57 14.11
CA VAL A 812 -64.34 -6.87 13.52
C VAL A 812 -65.09 -7.80 14.46
N ASP A 813 -66.34 -7.45 14.77
CA ASP A 813 -67.26 -8.34 15.48
C ASP A 813 -67.54 -9.57 14.61
N LEU A 814 -67.18 -10.76 15.08
CA LEU A 814 -67.37 -12.03 14.36
C LEU A 814 -68.85 -12.42 14.16
N ASN A 815 -69.76 -11.60 14.67
CA ASN A 815 -71.20 -11.61 14.42
C ASN A 815 -71.73 -10.33 13.75
N ASP A 816 -70.86 -9.60 13.05
CA ASP A 816 -71.25 -8.38 12.35
C ASP A 816 -72.39 -8.67 11.35
N PRO A 817 -73.53 -7.97 11.47
CA PRO A 817 -74.73 -8.25 10.70
C PRO A 817 -74.64 -7.91 9.21
N THR A 818 -73.58 -7.22 8.80
CA THR A 818 -73.37 -6.76 7.43
C THR A 818 -72.24 -7.51 6.72
N LEU A 819 -71.18 -7.87 7.44
CA LEU A 819 -69.98 -8.48 6.89
C LEU A 819 -69.99 -10.02 6.99
N ILE A 820 -70.45 -10.58 8.12
CA ILE A 820 -70.22 -12.00 8.46
C ILE A 820 -71.51 -12.83 8.50
N LEU A 821 -72.57 -12.31 9.16
CA LEU A 821 -73.84 -13.04 9.30
C LEU A 821 -74.46 -13.54 7.97
N PRO A 822 -74.37 -12.81 6.83
CA PRO A 822 -74.93 -13.29 5.57
C PRO A 822 -74.30 -14.60 5.06
N THR A 823 -73.07 -14.91 5.48
CA THR A 823 -72.29 -16.04 4.99
C THR A 823 -72.18 -17.15 6.04
N LEU A 824 -71.74 -16.82 7.27
CA LEU A 824 -71.43 -17.81 8.31
C LEU A 824 -72.52 -17.96 9.39
N GLY A 825 -73.54 -17.10 9.39
CA GLY A 825 -74.58 -17.11 10.42
C GLY A 825 -74.14 -16.51 11.76
N ARG A 826 -75.02 -16.54 12.77
CA ARG A 826 -74.87 -15.78 14.04
C ARG A 826 -73.96 -16.39 15.08
N ASP A 827 -73.65 -17.67 15.03
CA ASP A 827 -72.74 -18.33 15.97
C ASP A 827 -72.18 -19.56 15.22
N GLY A 828 -71.27 -20.32 15.82
CA GLY A 828 -70.69 -21.54 15.26
C GLY A 828 -69.21 -21.39 14.90
N LEU A 829 -68.72 -22.30 14.04
CA LEU A 829 -67.31 -22.36 13.67
C LEU A 829 -66.86 -21.05 12.99
N ARG A 830 -65.70 -20.55 13.39
CA ARG A 830 -64.97 -19.45 12.76
C ARG A 830 -63.55 -19.96 12.51
N SER A 831 -63.16 -20.02 11.24
CA SER A 831 -61.82 -20.41 10.83
C SER A 831 -60.99 -19.15 10.63
N LEU A 832 -59.97 -18.99 11.45
CA LEU A 832 -59.05 -17.86 11.43
C LEU A 832 -57.76 -18.27 10.74
N LEU A 833 -57.20 -17.39 9.93
CA LEU A 833 -55.93 -17.61 9.22
C LEU A 833 -54.93 -16.53 9.63
N VAL A 834 -53.67 -16.89 9.75
CA VAL A 834 -52.59 -15.93 10.05
C VAL A 834 -51.49 -15.98 9.00
N THR A 835 -50.89 -14.83 8.72
CA THR A 835 -49.72 -14.69 7.86
C THR A 835 -48.72 -13.71 8.47
N ALA A 836 -47.45 -13.82 8.09
CA ALA A 836 -46.39 -12.94 8.53
C ALA A 836 -45.50 -12.48 7.38
N GLN A 837 -44.92 -11.29 7.51
CA GLN A 837 -43.86 -10.77 6.65
C GLN A 837 -42.71 -10.24 7.51
N ASP A 838 -41.49 -10.71 7.26
CA ASP A 838 -40.29 -10.34 8.02
C ASP A 838 -39.80 -8.92 7.69
N VAL A 839 -38.61 -8.58 8.18
CA VAL A 839 -37.96 -7.28 7.93
C VAL A 839 -37.40 -7.16 6.51
N ALA A 840 -36.88 -8.25 5.93
CA ALA A 840 -36.35 -8.32 4.57
C ALA A 840 -37.45 -8.28 3.48
N GLY A 841 -38.71 -8.45 3.89
CA GLY A 841 -39.89 -8.40 3.06
C GLY A 841 -40.34 -9.73 2.50
N ASN A 842 -39.89 -10.88 3.02
CA ASN A 842 -40.40 -12.18 2.60
C ASN A 842 -41.79 -12.40 3.24
N PRO A 843 -42.86 -12.53 2.44
CA PRO A 843 -44.15 -12.94 2.98
C PRO A 843 -44.18 -14.47 3.13
N LEU A 844 -44.84 -14.97 4.17
CA LEU A 844 -45.24 -16.38 4.23
C LEU A 844 -46.10 -16.69 2.98
N PRO A 845 -45.77 -17.73 2.19
CA PRO A 845 -46.53 -18.08 0.99
C PRO A 845 -48.01 -18.37 1.31
N MET A 846 -48.92 -17.70 0.61
CA MET A 846 -50.37 -17.75 0.86
C MET A 846 -51.11 -18.79 -0.02
N ASP A 847 -50.43 -19.65 -0.78
CA ASP A 847 -51.04 -20.35 -1.95
C ASP A 847 -50.59 -21.82 -2.14
N ASP A 848 -50.47 -22.67 -1.11
CA ASP A 848 -50.76 -24.11 -1.25
C ASP A 848 -50.48 -24.86 0.06
N THR A 849 -51.56 -25.31 0.72
CA THR A 849 -51.60 -26.12 1.96
C THR A 849 -51.01 -25.45 3.20
N LEU A 850 -51.85 -24.72 3.94
CA LEU A 850 -51.57 -24.33 5.33
C LEU A 850 -51.20 -25.56 6.15
N THR A 851 -50.18 -25.41 6.99
CA THR A 851 -49.91 -26.38 8.05
C THR A 851 -50.86 -26.12 9.21
N ALA A 852 -51.12 -27.12 10.07
CA ALA A 852 -52.10 -26.98 11.15
C ALA A 852 -51.79 -25.85 12.17
N SER A 853 -50.61 -25.22 12.09
CA SER A 853 -50.19 -24.07 12.90
C SER A 853 -50.73 -22.73 12.42
N ASP A 854 -51.12 -22.60 11.14
CA ASP A 854 -51.39 -21.31 10.49
C ASP A 854 -52.90 -21.00 10.41
N GLN A 855 -53.72 -21.94 10.91
CA GLN A 855 -55.17 -21.86 11.00
C GLN A 855 -55.62 -22.15 12.43
N LEU A 856 -56.55 -21.33 12.94
CA LEU A 856 -57.21 -21.56 14.21
C LEU A 856 -58.72 -21.61 14.03
N ASP A 857 -59.29 -22.77 14.33
CA ASP A 857 -60.73 -22.96 14.38
C ASP A 857 -61.23 -22.67 15.80
N ILE A 858 -62.07 -21.65 15.95
CA ILE A 858 -62.78 -21.34 17.20
C ILE A 858 -64.27 -21.55 17.03
N PHE A 859 -64.95 -21.91 18.10
CA PHE A 859 -66.41 -22.00 18.11
C PHE A 859 -67.00 -20.81 18.85
N LEU A 860 -67.62 -19.89 18.10
CA LEU A 860 -68.27 -18.71 18.67
C LEU A 860 -69.67 -19.08 19.17
N ASP A 861 -69.93 -18.84 20.44
CA ASP A 861 -71.19 -19.11 21.11
C ASP A 861 -71.59 -17.94 22.02
N THR A 862 -72.22 -16.94 21.42
CA THR A 862 -72.69 -15.74 22.14
C THR A 862 -74.05 -15.94 22.81
N GLN A 863 -74.63 -17.15 22.72
CA GLN A 863 -75.99 -17.45 23.14
C GLN A 863 -76.01 -18.51 24.22
N GLY A 864 -76.31 -18.13 25.47
CA GLY A 864 -76.52 -19.12 26.52
C GLY A 864 -77.71 -20.06 26.25
N PRO A 865 -77.81 -21.18 26.99
CA PRO A 865 -78.84 -22.19 26.80
C PRO A 865 -80.25 -21.59 26.74
N GLN A 866 -80.96 -21.88 25.67
CA GLN A 866 -82.32 -21.40 25.45
C GLN A 866 -83.31 -22.45 25.96
N VAL A 867 -84.46 -22.00 26.49
CA VAL A 867 -85.54 -22.92 26.85
C VAL A 867 -86.18 -23.42 25.56
N ASP A 868 -86.03 -24.72 25.27
CA ASP A 868 -86.60 -25.39 24.10
C ASP A 868 -88.06 -25.79 24.36
N GLY A 869 -88.36 -26.16 25.62
CA GLY A 869 -89.71 -26.54 26.04
C GLY A 869 -89.90 -26.58 27.55
N VAL A 870 -91.15 -26.43 28.00
CA VAL A 870 -91.55 -26.55 29.42
C VAL A 870 -92.79 -27.44 29.50
N PHE A 871 -92.69 -28.53 30.24
CA PHE A 871 -93.68 -29.60 30.26
C PHE A 871 -94.05 -30.02 31.69
N VAL A 872 -95.24 -30.58 31.89
CA VAL A 872 -95.55 -31.29 33.14
C VAL A 872 -94.86 -32.65 33.10
N THR A 873 -94.05 -32.98 34.11
CA THR A 873 -93.17 -34.17 34.11
C THR A 873 -93.91 -35.49 33.79
N ASP A 874 -95.10 -35.68 34.35
CA ASP A 874 -95.93 -36.87 34.14
C ASP A 874 -96.92 -36.75 32.96
N ASP A 875 -96.94 -35.62 32.26
CA ASP A 875 -97.86 -35.33 31.15
C ASP A 875 -97.26 -34.33 30.15
N ARG A 876 -96.24 -34.79 29.40
CA ARG A 876 -95.48 -33.96 28.45
C ARG A 876 -96.32 -33.41 27.27
N GLU A 877 -97.51 -33.95 27.01
CA GLU A 877 -98.40 -33.45 25.96
C GLU A 877 -99.30 -32.30 26.43
N TYR A 878 -99.36 -32.05 27.74
CA TYR A 878 -100.17 -30.99 28.30
C TYR A 878 -99.48 -29.62 28.16
N ASP A 879 -100.10 -28.72 27.38
CA ASP A 879 -99.65 -27.33 27.20
C ASP A 879 -99.83 -26.53 28.50
N LEU A 880 -98.72 -26.34 29.22
CA LEU A 880 -98.67 -25.60 30.47
C LEU A 880 -99.05 -24.12 30.31
N PHE A 881 -98.88 -23.56 29.10
CA PHE A 881 -99.14 -22.16 28.78
C PHE A 881 -100.48 -21.93 28.10
N ASP A 882 -101.33 -22.95 27.96
CA ASP A 882 -102.68 -22.83 27.41
C ASP A 882 -103.52 -21.81 28.24
N PRO A 883 -103.92 -20.67 27.64
CA PRO A 883 -104.66 -19.63 28.35
C PRO A 883 -106.03 -20.15 28.84
N LYS A 884 -106.29 -20.00 30.14
CA LYS A 884 -107.51 -20.56 30.75
C LYS A 884 -108.79 -19.78 30.36
N PRO A 885 -109.93 -20.48 30.14
CA PRO A 885 -110.15 -21.93 30.36
C PRO A 885 -109.57 -22.81 29.24
N SER A 886 -108.84 -23.85 29.63
CA SER A 886 -108.05 -24.71 28.71
C SER A 886 -108.91 -25.60 27.82
N VAL A 887 -108.44 -25.83 26.59
CA VAL A 887 -109.07 -26.71 25.59
C VAL A 887 -108.51 -28.14 25.60
N ASN A 888 -107.42 -28.38 26.34
CA ASN A 888 -106.69 -29.65 26.37
C ASN A 888 -107.02 -30.55 27.58
N GLY A 889 -108.07 -30.21 28.35
CA GLY A 889 -108.54 -31.01 29.49
C GLY A 889 -108.43 -30.28 30.83
N PHE A 890 -108.79 -30.97 31.92
CA PHE A 890 -108.56 -30.44 33.27
C PHE A 890 -107.06 -30.34 33.51
N THR A 891 -106.59 -29.26 34.14
CA THR A 891 -105.18 -29.16 34.54
C THR A 891 -104.81 -30.40 35.36
N PRO A 892 -103.85 -31.24 34.90
CA PRO A 892 -103.38 -32.37 35.69
C PRO A 892 -102.74 -31.89 36.99
N LEU A 893 -102.61 -32.78 37.97
CA LEU A 893 -101.90 -32.45 39.21
C LEU A 893 -100.42 -32.24 38.84
N VAL A 894 -99.89 -31.03 39.07
CA VAL A 894 -98.50 -30.70 38.73
C VAL A 894 -97.65 -30.84 39.99
N ASP A 895 -97.03 -32.00 40.15
CA ASP A 895 -96.11 -32.26 41.27
C ASP A 895 -94.65 -31.92 40.90
N SER A 896 -94.33 -31.89 39.60
CA SER A 896 -93.05 -31.43 39.04
C SER A 896 -93.20 -30.94 37.58
N ILE A 897 -92.24 -30.17 37.10
CA ILE A 897 -92.15 -29.64 35.73
C ILE A 897 -90.78 -30.05 35.17
N ASP A 898 -90.77 -30.51 33.92
CA ASP A 898 -89.57 -30.72 33.14
C ASP A 898 -89.33 -29.49 32.27
N ILE A 899 -88.13 -28.90 32.36
CA ILE A 899 -87.68 -27.81 31.48
C ILE A 899 -86.58 -28.38 30.60
N ASP A 900 -86.83 -28.40 29.30
CA ASP A 900 -85.86 -28.83 28.29
C ASP A 900 -85.09 -27.60 27.81
N PHE A 901 -83.76 -27.68 27.84
CA PHE A 901 -82.85 -26.65 27.34
C PHE A 901 -82.24 -27.10 26.01
N ILE A 902 -82.13 -26.18 25.05
CA ILE A 902 -81.36 -26.34 23.84
C ILE A 902 -80.26 -25.30 23.80
N ASP A 903 -79.04 -25.76 23.59
CA ASP A 903 -77.88 -24.91 23.38
C ASP A 903 -77.62 -24.82 21.87
N GLN A 904 -77.71 -23.63 21.30
CA GLN A 904 -77.49 -23.40 19.87
C GLN A 904 -76.34 -22.42 19.69
N PRO A 905 -75.35 -22.72 18.81
CA PRO A 905 -75.36 -23.80 17.81
C PRO A 905 -75.02 -25.19 18.38
N VAL A 906 -75.50 -26.24 17.69
CA VAL A 906 -75.25 -27.64 18.09
C VAL A 906 -73.76 -27.96 17.94
N ARG A 907 -73.10 -28.27 19.06
CA ARG A 907 -71.70 -28.75 19.10
C ARG A 907 -71.65 -30.18 18.52
N GLY A 908 -71.06 -30.37 17.35
CA GLY A 908 -70.96 -31.69 16.66
C GLY A 908 -69.93 -32.64 17.31
N GLU A 909 -69.83 -33.90 16.83
CA GLU A 909 -69.08 -35.05 17.41
C GLU A 909 -67.54 -34.90 17.65
N ALA A 910 -66.98 -33.68 17.78
CA ALA A 910 -65.56 -33.48 18.09
C ALA A 910 -65.22 -33.55 19.60
N ALA A 911 -66.20 -33.54 20.51
CA ALA A 911 -65.99 -33.46 21.96
C ALA A 911 -65.86 -34.81 22.71
N ALA A 912 -65.42 -35.89 22.05
CA ALA A 912 -65.52 -37.26 22.58
C ALA A 912 -64.19 -37.94 23.00
N VAL A 913 -63.11 -37.19 23.23
CA VAL A 913 -61.85 -37.75 23.76
C VAL A 913 -61.43 -36.93 24.96
N VAL A 914 -61.66 -37.44 26.17
CA VAL A 914 -60.87 -37.30 27.42
C VAL A 914 -61.81 -37.67 28.58
N ALA A 915 -62.02 -38.96 28.82
CA ALA A 915 -62.69 -39.43 30.04
C ALA A 915 -62.19 -40.83 30.43
N SER A 916 -60.88 -40.97 30.64
CA SER A 916 -60.34 -42.06 31.46
C SER A 916 -58.94 -41.72 31.95
N ASN A 917 -58.81 -41.42 33.24
CA ASN A 917 -57.71 -41.80 34.16
C ASN A 917 -57.53 -40.77 35.30
N ALA A 918 -58.55 -40.57 36.13
CA ALA A 918 -58.38 -39.83 37.38
C ALA A 918 -58.02 -40.82 38.52
N ASN A 919 -56.72 -41.02 38.76
CA ASN A 919 -56.20 -41.48 40.05
C ASN A 919 -54.67 -41.23 40.14
N GLU A 920 -54.32 -40.00 40.48
CA GLU A 920 -53.23 -39.53 41.38
C GLU A 920 -52.80 -38.14 40.91
N LEU A 921 -53.27 -37.10 41.61
CA LEU A 921 -52.68 -35.76 41.54
C LEU A 921 -51.97 -35.50 42.87
N GLN A 922 -50.65 -35.63 42.84
CA GLN A 922 -49.77 -35.12 43.87
C GLN A 922 -49.56 -33.63 43.55
N LEU A 923 -49.90 -32.77 44.50
CA LEU A 923 -49.75 -31.31 44.40
C LEU A 923 -48.26 -30.97 44.27
N ALA A 924 -47.79 -30.56 43.08
CA ALA A 924 -46.45 -30.00 42.91
C ALA A 924 -46.47 -28.56 43.43
N VAL A 925 -45.61 -28.28 44.41
CA VAL A 925 -45.33 -26.93 44.91
C VAL A 925 -44.35 -26.31 43.93
N ALA A 926 -44.59 -25.07 43.48
CA ALA A 926 -43.61 -24.34 42.67
C ALA A 926 -42.27 -24.23 43.43
N PRO A 927 -41.12 -24.45 42.77
CA PRO A 927 -39.82 -24.41 43.43
C PRO A 927 -39.52 -23.01 43.97
N ALA A 928 -38.93 -22.94 45.17
CA ALA A 928 -38.44 -21.72 45.80
C ALA A 928 -36.95 -21.51 45.48
N ILE A 929 -36.47 -20.27 45.53
CA ILE A 929 -35.05 -19.95 45.34
C ILE A 929 -34.16 -20.85 46.23
N GLY A 930 -33.18 -21.51 45.62
CA GLY A 930 -32.31 -22.50 46.24
C GLY A 930 -32.80 -23.95 46.14
N ASP A 931 -34.01 -24.19 45.63
CA ASP A 931 -34.52 -25.55 45.36
C ASP A 931 -33.80 -26.16 44.16
N LYS A 932 -33.57 -27.47 44.22
CA LYS A 932 -32.96 -28.24 43.15
C LYS A 932 -33.95 -28.44 41.99
N LEU A 933 -33.54 -28.09 40.79
CA LEU A 933 -34.34 -28.18 39.56
C LEU A 933 -34.08 -29.48 38.78
N GLY A 934 -32.83 -29.97 38.76
CA GLY A 934 -32.44 -31.16 38.01
C GLY A 934 -31.01 -31.64 38.31
N GLU A 935 -30.66 -32.79 37.75
CA GLU A 935 -29.28 -33.30 37.66
C GLU A 935 -28.90 -33.59 36.21
N VAL A 936 -27.81 -33.00 35.74
CA VAL A 936 -27.29 -33.24 34.39
C VAL A 936 -26.03 -34.10 34.46
N ALA A 937 -26.12 -35.37 34.05
CA ALA A 937 -24.96 -36.24 33.97
C ALA A 937 -24.06 -35.88 32.79
N LEU A 938 -22.75 -36.00 32.97
CA LEU A 938 -21.67 -35.72 32.02
C LEU A 938 -20.90 -37.01 31.74
N PRO A 939 -21.39 -37.86 30.80
CA PRO A 939 -20.77 -39.14 30.51
C PRO A 939 -19.28 -38.99 30.15
N GLY A 940 -18.43 -39.76 30.82
CA GLY A 940 -16.99 -39.78 30.57
C GLY A 940 -16.17 -38.73 31.35
N ASN A 941 -16.80 -37.86 32.13
CA ASN A 941 -16.14 -36.88 33.00
C ASN A 941 -16.47 -37.20 34.47
N GLY A 942 -15.56 -37.76 35.26
CA GLY A 942 -15.91 -38.31 36.59
C GLY A 942 -14.88 -38.14 37.70
N SER A 943 -13.92 -37.22 37.59
CA SER A 943 -12.92 -36.98 38.64
C SER A 943 -12.30 -35.58 38.57
N LEU A 944 -12.38 -34.83 39.67
CA LEU A 944 -11.72 -33.54 39.94
C LEU A 944 -11.86 -32.53 38.79
N SER A 945 -13.05 -32.49 38.19
CA SER A 945 -13.37 -31.67 37.03
C SER A 945 -14.19 -30.46 37.47
N VAL A 946 -13.76 -29.29 37.01
CA VAL A 946 -14.42 -27.99 37.12
C VAL A 946 -15.07 -27.64 35.78
N GLY A 947 -15.91 -26.61 35.71
CA GLY A 947 -16.52 -26.31 34.43
C GLY A 947 -17.30 -25.01 34.35
N ALA A 948 -17.60 -24.64 33.12
CA ALA A 948 -18.29 -23.41 32.74
C ALA A 948 -19.45 -23.71 31.77
N SER A 949 -20.23 -22.70 31.44
CA SER A 949 -21.16 -22.71 30.32
C SER A 949 -20.67 -21.73 29.26
N ALA A 950 -20.75 -22.12 27.99
CA ALA A 950 -20.47 -21.23 26.87
C ALA A 950 -21.77 -21.01 26.11
N ILE A 951 -22.04 -19.74 25.81
CA ILE A 951 -23.15 -19.34 24.96
C ILE A 951 -22.55 -18.71 23.71
N PRO A 952 -22.46 -19.44 22.59
CA PRO A 952 -22.11 -18.86 21.30
C PRO A 952 -23.17 -17.85 20.88
N ARG A 953 -22.88 -17.08 19.83
CA ARG A 953 -23.83 -16.08 19.31
C ARG A 953 -25.15 -16.66 18.80
N ASP A 954 -25.24 -17.97 18.63
CA ASP A 954 -26.45 -18.70 18.23
C ASP A 954 -27.44 -18.96 19.39
N GLY A 955 -27.11 -18.54 20.62
CA GLY A 955 -27.97 -18.69 21.79
C GLY A 955 -27.98 -20.08 22.42
N SER A 956 -27.24 -21.04 21.88
CA SER A 956 -27.14 -22.40 22.46
C SER A 956 -26.29 -22.38 23.72
N VAL A 957 -26.68 -23.07 24.79
CA VAL A 957 -25.83 -23.20 26.00
C VAL A 957 -25.12 -24.54 25.97
N TYR A 958 -23.79 -24.53 25.87
CA TYR A 958 -22.98 -25.74 26.02
C TYR A 958 -22.39 -25.82 27.43
N TYR A 959 -22.34 -27.02 27.99
CA TYR A 959 -21.67 -27.28 29.27
C TYR A 959 -20.23 -27.72 29.02
N LEU A 960 -19.27 -27.02 29.62
CA LEU A 960 -17.85 -27.26 29.48
C LEU A 960 -17.32 -27.87 30.77
N ALA A 961 -16.67 -29.03 30.69
CA ALA A 961 -16.03 -29.67 31.83
C ALA A 961 -14.53 -29.87 31.57
N VAL A 962 -13.68 -29.36 32.45
CA VAL A 962 -12.22 -29.49 32.38
C VAL A 962 -11.79 -30.77 33.09
N ASP A 963 -11.22 -31.73 32.35
CA ASP A 963 -10.56 -32.89 32.96
C ASP A 963 -9.08 -32.56 33.21
N ASN A 964 -8.78 -32.27 34.47
CA ASN A 964 -7.43 -31.92 34.94
C ASN A 964 -6.41 -33.06 34.79
N ASN A 965 -6.85 -34.32 34.72
CA ASN A 965 -5.94 -35.46 34.50
C ASN A 965 -5.58 -35.62 33.03
N ALA A 966 -6.54 -35.37 32.14
CA ALA A 966 -6.34 -35.45 30.69
C ALA A 966 -5.84 -34.14 30.07
N ASN A 967 -5.91 -33.02 30.81
CA ASN A 967 -5.70 -31.65 30.33
C ASN A 967 -6.56 -31.34 29.09
N THR A 968 -7.86 -31.60 29.21
CA THR A 968 -8.83 -31.40 28.12
C THR A 968 -10.06 -30.64 28.60
N ILE A 969 -10.67 -29.89 27.70
CA ILE A 969 -12.00 -29.27 27.90
C ILE A 969 -13.00 -30.10 27.10
N GLN A 970 -13.91 -30.78 27.79
CA GLN A 970 -14.99 -31.56 27.16
C GLN A 970 -16.22 -30.68 27.04
N ILE A 971 -16.82 -30.65 25.84
CA ILE A 971 -17.96 -29.80 25.51
C ILE A 971 -19.19 -30.71 25.37
N TYR A 972 -20.22 -30.42 26.14
CA TYR A 972 -21.46 -31.16 26.21
C TYR A 972 -22.65 -30.31 25.76
N ASP A 973 -23.54 -30.94 25.01
CA ASP A 973 -24.87 -30.44 24.69
C ASP A 973 -25.83 -30.91 25.81
N PRO A 974 -26.40 -30.00 26.61
CA PRO A 974 -27.23 -30.35 27.74
C PRO A 974 -28.61 -30.91 27.31
N PRO A 975 -29.29 -31.66 28.18
CA PRO A 975 -30.66 -32.10 27.92
C PRO A 975 -31.60 -30.88 27.85
N SER A 976 -32.58 -30.93 26.93
CA SER A 976 -33.46 -29.81 26.61
C SER A 976 -34.33 -29.32 27.78
N ASP A 977 -34.54 -30.14 28.81
CA ASP A 977 -35.29 -29.83 30.03
C ASP A 977 -34.40 -29.64 31.28
N GLY A 978 -33.07 -29.65 31.10
CA GLY A 978 -32.12 -29.49 32.19
C GLY A 978 -32.03 -30.69 33.16
N ASP A 979 -32.61 -31.86 32.85
CA ASP A 979 -32.52 -33.06 33.70
C ASP A 979 -32.22 -34.31 32.87
N GLY A 980 -31.16 -35.05 33.22
CA GLY A 980 -30.75 -36.27 32.51
C GLY A 980 -29.33 -36.27 31.95
N ASP A 981 -29.05 -37.12 30.96
CA ASP A 981 -27.69 -37.29 30.42
C ASP A 981 -27.39 -36.24 29.33
N ALA A 982 -26.35 -35.42 29.53
CA ALA A 982 -25.83 -34.55 28.48
C ALA A 982 -25.03 -35.34 27.42
N VAL A 983 -25.00 -34.82 26.20
CA VAL A 983 -24.32 -35.45 25.05
C VAL A 983 -22.94 -34.84 24.86
N LEU A 984 -21.89 -35.64 24.92
CA LEU A 984 -20.53 -35.16 24.61
C LEU A 984 -20.43 -34.82 23.11
N VAL A 985 -20.23 -33.54 22.79
CA VAL A 985 -20.14 -33.01 21.43
C VAL A 985 -18.71 -33.02 20.93
N SER A 986 -17.77 -32.53 21.75
CA SER A 986 -16.36 -32.43 21.35
C SER A 986 -15.40 -32.48 22.54
N THR A 987 -14.12 -32.67 22.26
CA THR A 987 -13.04 -32.57 23.25
C THR A 987 -11.93 -31.68 22.72
N LYS A 988 -11.60 -30.64 23.47
CA LYS A 988 -10.55 -29.69 23.16
C LYS A 988 -9.30 -29.97 23.99
N THR A 989 -8.12 -29.86 23.40
CA THR A 989 -6.84 -30.09 24.09
C THR A 989 -5.97 -28.84 24.06
N PRO A 990 -5.92 -28.04 25.14
CA PRO A 990 -5.02 -26.90 25.25
C PRO A 990 -3.54 -27.31 25.25
N ASP A 991 -2.68 -26.45 24.71
CA ASP A 991 -1.22 -26.63 24.69
C ASP A 991 -0.51 -26.23 26.00
N VAL A 992 -1.25 -25.66 26.96
CA VAL A 992 -0.83 -25.37 28.32
C VAL A 992 -1.63 -26.17 29.33
N THR A 993 -1.09 -26.33 30.55
CA THR A 993 -1.87 -26.90 31.65
C THR A 993 -2.90 -25.88 32.13
N ILE A 994 -4.16 -26.30 32.20
CA ILE A 994 -5.26 -25.49 32.74
C ILE A 994 -5.88 -26.22 33.93
N SER A 995 -6.39 -25.46 34.90
CA SER A 995 -7.17 -26.00 36.02
C SER A 995 -8.66 -25.78 35.82
N ASN A 996 -9.05 -24.59 35.35
CA ASN A 996 -10.44 -24.18 35.14
C ASN A 996 -10.56 -23.19 33.97
N VAL A 997 -11.78 -23.01 33.46
CA VAL A 997 -12.14 -22.06 32.41
C VAL A 997 -13.38 -21.24 32.78
N ALA A 998 -13.51 -20.03 32.24
CA ALA A 998 -14.71 -19.21 32.32
C ALA A 998 -15.00 -18.58 30.95
N TRP A 999 -16.27 -18.54 30.55
CA TRP A 999 -16.68 -17.97 29.27
C TRP A 999 -16.74 -16.44 29.34
N ASP A 1000 -16.09 -15.79 28.37
CA ASP A 1000 -16.21 -14.36 28.12
C ASP A 1000 -16.97 -14.13 26.80
N PRO A 1001 -18.28 -13.87 26.85
CA PRO A 1001 -19.09 -13.64 25.66
C PRO A 1001 -18.72 -12.33 24.94
N THR A 1002 -18.14 -11.35 25.65
CA THR A 1002 -17.79 -10.04 25.05
C THR A 1002 -16.58 -10.15 24.13
N ARG A 1003 -15.63 -11.03 24.47
CA ARG A 1003 -14.42 -11.28 23.69
C ARG A 1003 -14.49 -12.56 22.88
N ASN A 1004 -15.51 -13.39 23.08
CA ASN A 1004 -15.68 -14.72 22.47
C ASN A 1004 -14.46 -15.64 22.73
N VAL A 1005 -14.00 -15.67 23.98
CA VAL A 1005 -12.86 -16.48 24.42
C VAL A 1005 -13.17 -17.17 25.75
N LEU A 1006 -12.43 -18.24 26.04
CA LEU A 1006 -12.36 -18.81 27.39
C LEU A 1006 -11.19 -18.18 28.14
N TRP A 1007 -11.47 -17.60 29.30
CA TRP A 1007 -10.43 -17.35 30.31
C TRP A 1007 -10.05 -18.69 30.93
N ALA A 1008 -8.76 -18.97 31.05
CA ALA A 1008 -8.27 -20.21 31.66
C ALA A 1008 -7.18 -19.89 32.68
N ALA A 1009 -7.11 -20.66 33.77
CA ALA A 1009 -6.11 -20.43 34.81
C ALA A 1009 -5.52 -21.72 35.36
N HIS A 1010 -4.22 -21.69 35.69
CA HIS A 1010 -3.50 -22.74 36.41
C HIS A 1010 -2.30 -22.14 37.16
N GLY A 1011 -2.15 -22.48 38.43
CA GLY A 1011 -1.17 -21.86 39.32
C GLY A 1011 -1.33 -20.35 39.34
N ASP A 1012 -0.22 -19.63 39.21
CA ASP A 1012 -0.27 -18.18 39.14
C ASP A 1012 -0.59 -17.66 37.72
N SER A 1013 -0.80 -18.50 36.71
CA SER A 1013 -0.91 -18.07 35.30
C SER A 1013 -2.35 -18.03 34.80
N VAL A 1014 -2.71 -16.93 34.14
CA VAL A 1014 -3.99 -16.73 33.47
C VAL A 1014 -3.77 -16.61 31.96
N TYR A 1015 -4.63 -17.26 31.19
CA TYR A 1015 -4.59 -17.36 29.73
C TYR A 1015 -5.95 -17.00 29.13
N THR A 1016 -5.97 -16.65 27.85
CA THR A 1016 -7.17 -16.74 27.01
C THR A 1016 -6.99 -17.84 25.98
N ILE A 1017 -8.09 -18.52 25.65
CA ILE A 1017 -8.16 -19.57 24.65
C ILE A 1017 -9.34 -19.24 23.73
N ASP A 1018 -9.08 -19.12 22.43
CA ASP A 1018 -10.15 -19.13 21.43
C ASP A 1018 -10.65 -20.59 21.31
N PRO A 1019 -11.91 -20.89 21.68
CA PRO A 1019 -12.39 -22.26 21.67
C PRO A 1019 -12.72 -22.76 20.24
N GLY A 1020 -12.70 -21.89 19.24
CA GLY A 1020 -13.08 -22.21 17.85
C GLY A 1020 -14.54 -22.66 17.75
N ASP A 1021 -14.81 -23.56 16.81
CA ASP A 1021 -16.12 -24.22 16.72
C ASP A 1021 -16.27 -25.23 17.87
N LEU A 1022 -17.19 -24.97 18.81
CA LEU A 1022 -17.41 -25.80 20.00
C LEU A 1022 -17.78 -27.25 19.67
N THR A 1023 -18.20 -27.56 18.44
CA THR A 1023 -18.58 -28.90 18.01
C THR A 1023 -17.41 -29.73 17.47
N VAL A 1024 -16.25 -29.11 17.25
CA VAL A 1024 -15.08 -29.77 16.63
C VAL A 1024 -14.06 -30.22 17.67
N THR A 1025 -13.59 -31.46 17.60
CA THR A 1025 -12.50 -31.96 18.45
C THR A 1025 -11.15 -31.54 17.87
N GLU A 1026 -10.37 -30.75 18.62
CA GLU A 1026 -9.09 -30.21 18.15
C GLU A 1026 -8.12 -29.84 19.29
N SER A 1027 -6.89 -29.50 18.94
CA SER A 1027 -5.92 -28.90 19.87
C SER A 1027 -6.02 -27.37 19.81
N LEU A 1028 -6.02 -26.73 20.97
CA LEU A 1028 -6.15 -25.29 21.12
C LEU A 1028 -4.82 -24.66 21.54
N THR A 1029 -4.58 -23.42 21.10
CA THR A 1029 -3.42 -22.63 21.52
C THR A 1029 -3.85 -21.61 22.57
N ALA A 1030 -3.24 -21.65 23.75
CA ALA A 1030 -3.52 -20.70 24.82
C ALA A 1030 -2.59 -19.49 24.76
N SER A 1031 -3.16 -18.30 24.90
CA SER A 1031 -2.43 -17.04 24.96
C SER A 1031 -2.29 -16.56 26.39
N PHE A 1032 -1.05 -16.51 26.91
CA PHE A 1032 -0.79 -16.02 28.26
C PHE A 1032 -1.17 -14.54 28.40
N GLN A 1033 -1.84 -14.20 29.51
CA GLN A 1033 -2.31 -12.84 29.80
C GLN A 1033 -1.55 -12.20 30.94
N PHE A 1034 -1.60 -12.77 32.15
CA PHE A 1034 -0.93 -12.22 33.32
C PHE A 1034 -0.68 -13.26 34.41
N THR A 1035 0.11 -12.86 35.42
CA THR A 1035 0.41 -13.66 36.61
C THR A 1035 -0.31 -13.08 37.83
N THR A 1036 -1.06 -13.88 38.59
CA THR A 1036 -1.90 -13.43 39.72
C THR A 1036 -1.08 -13.09 40.97
N SER A 1037 -0.05 -13.88 41.29
CA SER A 1037 0.82 -13.74 42.47
C SER A 1037 0.08 -13.75 43.82
N VAL A 1038 -1.14 -14.30 43.88
CA VAL A 1038 -1.96 -14.33 45.12
C VAL A 1038 -1.62 -15.48 46.06
N GLY A 1039 -0.83 -16.46 45.58
CA GLY A 1039 -0.48 -17.66 46.33
C GLY A 1039 -1.68 -18.60 46.53
N GLY A 1040 -1.41 -19.86 46.84
CA GLY A 1040 -2.43 -20.91 46.90
C GLY A 1040 -1.86 -22.23 46.41
N LEU A 1041 -2.73 -23.22 46.18
CA LEU A 1041 -2.39 -24.42 45.43
C LEU A 1041 -2.46 -24.13 43.92
N ASP A 1042 -1.79 -24.96 43.11
CA ASP A 1042 -1.75 -24.74 41.66
C ASP A 1042 -3.11 -25.04 40.96
N LEU A 1043 -3.98 -25.79 41.63
CA LEU A 1043 -5.34 -26.03 41.17
C LEU A 1043 -6.18 -24.77 41.41
N ILE A 1044 -6.93 -24.35 40.40
CA ILE A 1044 -7.91 -23.26 40.48
C ILE A 1044 -9.28 -23.91 40.46
N ASP A 1045 -10.00 -23.80 41.57
CA ASP A 1045 -11.33 -24.40 41.68
C ASP A 1045 -12.40 -23.42 41.19
N GLY A 1046 -12.35 -22.16 41.63
CA GLY A 1046 -13.31 -21.15 41.19
C GLY A 1046 -12.73 -20.21 40.15
N LEU A 1047 -13.38 -20.09 39.00
CA LEU A 1047 -13.07 -19.08 37.98
C LEU A 1047 -14.35 -18.51 37.38
N ALA A 1048 -14.56 -17.21 37.50
CA ALA A 1048 -15.74 -16.53 36.95
C ALA A 1048 -15.36 -15.22 36.26
N TYR A 1049 -15.97 -14.96 35.12
CA TYR A 1049 -15.92 -13.67 34.45
C TYR A 1049 -17.13 -12.83 34.90
N ASP A 1050 -16.89 -11.58 35.31
CA ASP A 1050 -17.95 -10.60 35.56
C ASP A 1050 -18.08 -9.64 34.36
N PRO A 1051 -19.18 -9.72 33.62
CA PRO A 1051 -19.40 -8.85 32.47
C PRO A 1051 -19.79 -7.40 32.80
N PHE A 1052 -20.19 -7.09 34.03
CA PHE A 1052 -20.66 -5.75 34.39
C PHE A 1052 -19.52 -4.76 34.64
N ASP A 1053 -18.40 -5.23 35.19
CA ASP A 1053 -17.22 -4.41 35.49
C ASP A 1053 -15.94 -4.89 34.81
N ASP A 1054 -16.07 -5.88 33.91
CA ASP A 1054 -14.98 -6.43 33.10
C ASP A 1054 -13.82 -6.96 33.97
N THR A 1055 -14.19 -7.82 34.93
CA THR A 1055 -13.25 -8.39 35.91
C THR A 1055 -13.25 -9.91 35.90
N LEU A 1056 -12.14 -10.50 36.33
CA LEU A 1056 -11.98 -11.94 36.51
C LEU A 1056 -11.88 -12.26 38.00
N TRP A 1057 -12.74 -13.17 38.46
CA TRP A 1057 -12.80 -13.65 39.83
C TRP A 1057 -12.20 -15.05 39.90
N LEU A 1058 -11.16 -15.22 40.72
CA LEU A 1058 -10.40 -16.46 40.81
C LEU A 1058 -10.20 -16.88 42.27
N SER A 1059 -10.30 -18.18 42.52
CA SER A 1059 -9.97 -18.78 43.81
C SER A 1059 -9.14 -20.06 43.62
N PRO A 1060 -7.89 -20.10 44.13
CA PRO A 1060 -7.12 -21.33 44.20
C PRO A 1060 -7.83 -22.39 45.08
N ASP A 1061 -7.51 -23.66 44.88
CA ASP A 1061 -8.04 -24.77 45.67
C ASP A 1061 -7.87 -24.54 47.17
N VAL A 1062 -8.94 -24.77 47.92
CA VAL A 1062 -9.12 -24.51 49.36
C VAL A 1062 -8.69 -23.11 49.82
N SER A 1063 -8.78 -22.11 48.95
CA SER A 1063 -8.35 -20.75 49.29
C SER A 1063 -9.25 -20.13 50.36
N THR A 1064 -8.62 -19.31 51.22
CA THR A 1064 -9.36 -18.52 52.20
C THR A 1064 -10.01 -17.28 51.63
N SER A 1065 -9.74 -16.98 50.37
CA SER A 1065 -10.16 -15.75 49.72
C SER A 1065 -10.47 -15.98 48.23
N VAL A 1066 -11.32 -15.10 47.69
CA VAL A 1066 -11.56 -14.95 46.26
C VAL A 1066 -10.92 -13.63 45.82
N PHE A 1067 -10.23 -13.64 44.69
CA PHE A 1067 -9.44 -12.52 44.19
C PHE A 1067 -10.04 -11.98 42.91
N GLU A 1068 -10.19 -10.66 42.84
CA GLU A 1068 -10.72 -9.94 41.67
C GLU A 1068 -9.57 -9.29 40.90
N PHE A 1069 -9.52 -9.52 39.59
CA PHE A 1069 -8.51 -8.95 38.69
C PHE A 1069 -9.15 -8.15 37.55
N GLY A 1070 -8.52 -7.04 37.17
CA GLY A 1070 -8.92 -6.28 35.99
C GLY A 1070 -8.53 -6.98 34.68
N LEU A 1071 -9.39 -6.91 33.66
CA LEU A 1071 -9.18 -7.54 32.34
C LEU A 1071 -8.85 -6.54 31.20
N GLY A 1072 -8.64 -5.27 31.53
CA GLY A 1072 -8.42 -4.19 30.56
C GLY A 1072 -9.52 -3.14 30.61
N GLY A 1073 -9.44 -2.13 29.75
CA GLY A 1073 -10.41 -1.02 29.75
C GLY A 1073 -10.25 -0.07 30.95
N ALA A 1074 -11.29 0.05 31.80
CA ALA A 1074 -11.30 0.94 32.96
C ALA A 1074 -10.36 0.47 34.10
N ASN A 1075 -10.03 -0.83 34.13
CA ASN A 1075 -9.13 -1.44 35.10
C ASN A 1075 -7.90 -2.04 34.38
N PRO A 1076 -6.66 -1.69 34.75
CA PRO A 1076 -5.45 -2.29 34.19
C PRO A 1076 -5.44 -3.83 34.21
N LEU A 1077 -5.06 -4.43 33.09
CA LEU A 1077 -4.97 -5.89 32.92
C LEU A 1077 -4.07 -6.52 33.99
N GLY A 1078 -4.60 -7.52 34.69
CA GLY A 1078 -3.90 -8.28 35.74
C GLY A 1078 -3.72 -7.55 37.07
N GLN A 1079 -4.31 -6.35 37.24
CA GLN A 1079 -4.29 -5.66 38.53
C GLN A 1079 -5.25 -6.36 39.50
N LEU A 1080 -4.76 -6.73 40.68
CA LEU A 1080 -5.61 -7.16 41.80
C LEU A 1080 -6.44 -5.96 42.31
N LEU A 1081 -7.76 -6.03 42.14
CA LEU A 1081 -8.70 -4.96 42.49
C LEU A 1081 -9.29 -5.16 43.88
N ASN A 1082 -9.63 -6.41 44.23
CA ASN A 1082 -10.21 -6.75 45.53
C ASN A 1082 -9.77 -8.14 46.01
N THR A 1083 -9.83 -8.35 47.32
CA THR A 1083 -9.62 -9.65 47.97
C THR A 1083 -10.75 -9.88 48.96
N VAL A 1084 -11.65 -10.79 48.61
CA VAL A 1084 -12.84 -11.11 49.39
C VAL A 1084 -12.53 -12.30 50.26
N THR A 1085 -12.67 -12.15 51.58
CA THR A 1085 -12.58 -13.26 52.54
C THR A 1085 -13.99 -13.61 53.00
N PRO A 1086 -14.58 -14.71 52.51
CA PRO A 1086 -15.93 -15.11 52.89
C PRO A 1086 -16.08 -15.29 54.39
N LYS A 1087 -17.24 -14.93 54.92
CA LYS A 1087 -17.60 -15.13 56.33
C LYS A 1087 -18.78 -16.08 56.47
N ASN A 1088 -18.85 -16.79 57.58
CA ASN A 1088 -20.01 -17.59 57.95
C ASN A 1088 -21.12 -16.72 58.58
N SER A 1089 -22.25 -17.33 58.93
CA SER A 1089 -23.39 -16.66 59.57
C SER A 1089 -23.09 -16.02 60.94
N LEU A 1090 -21.93 -16.30 61.54
CA LEU A 1090 -21.43 -15.68 62.77
C LEU A 1090 -20.46 -14.51 62.50
N GLY A 1091 -20.18 -14.21 61.22
CA GLY A 1091 -19.23 -13.16 60.81
C GLY A 1091 -17.76 -13.56 60.93
N GLU A 1092 -17.46 -14.85 61.12
CA GLU A 1092 -16.09 -15.36 61.18
C GLU A 1092 -15.60 -15.73 59.78
N SER A 1093 -14.34 -15.42 59.46
CA SER A 1093 -13.72 -15.80 58.18
C SER A 1093 -13.76 -17.30 57.99
N ASP A 1094 -14.27 -17.73 56.84
CA ASP A 1094 -14.55 -19.13 56.55
C ASP A 1094 -14.05 -19.47 55.14
N GLY A 1095 -12.80 -19.92 55.10
CA GLY A 1095 -11.95 -19.85 53.92
C GLY A 1095 -11.61 -21.21 53.28
N GLN A 1096 -12.62 -21.89 52.76
CA GLN A 1096 -12.47 -23.13 51.99
C GLN A 1096 -13.30 -23.00 50.71
N VAL A 1097 -12.96 -22.02 49.88
CA VAL A 1097 -13.68 -21.78 48.62
C VAL A 1097 -13.18 -22.75 47.58
N SER A 1098 -14.10 -23.40 46.89
CA SER A 1098 -13.82 -24.37 45.83
C SER A 1098 -14.78 -24.19 44.66
N GLY A 1099 -15.15 -22.96 44.32
CA GLY A 1099 -16.08 -22.69 43.23
C GLY A 1099 -16.64 -21.28 43.35
N VAL A 1100 -16.72 -20.55 42.25
CA VAL A 1100 -17.05 -19.13 42.27
C VAL A 1100 -17.96 -18.79 41.11
N PHE A 1101 -19.07 -18.12 41.41
CA PHE A 1101 -19.93 -17.51 40.39
C PHE A 1101 -20.33 -16.10 40.84
N VAL A 1102 -20.27 -15.14 39.91
CA VAL A 1102 -20.63 -13.75 40.18
C VAL A 1102 -22.08 -13.51 39.78
N GLY A 1103 -22.93 -13.18 40.75
CA GLY A 1103 -24.32 -12.86 40.51
C GLY A 1103 -24.57 -11.35 40.44
N THR A 1104 -25.81 -10.97 40.17
CA THR A 1104 -26.23 -9.56 40.22
C THR A 1104 -26.41 -9.05 41.65
N ASN A 1105 -26.66 -7.74 41.80
CA ASN A 1105 -26.92 -7.09 43.10
C ASN A 1105 -25.78 -7.23 44.15
N ASN A 1106 -24.52 -7.16 43.73
CA ASN A 1106 -23.34 -7.26 44.60
C ASN A 1106 -23.26 -8.61 45.37
N THR A 1107 -23.68 -9.70 44.73
CA THR A 1107 -23.64 -11.04 45.31
C THR A 1107 -22.56 -11.91 44.67
N LEU A 1108 -21.89 -12.70 45.51
CA LEU A 1108 -20.96 -13.75 45.08
C LEU A 1108 -21.45 -15.09 45.61
N TYR A 1109 -21.58 -16.06 44.72
CA TYR A 1109 -21.91 -17.44 45.06
C TYR A 1109 -20.62 -18.23 45.16
N ILE A 1110 -20.45 -18.96 46.26
CA ILE A 1110 -19.26 -19.76 46.50
C ILE A 1110 -19.59 -21.22 46.83
N GLY A 1111 -18.86 -22.11 46.18
CA GLY A 1111 -18.76 -23.53 46.54
C GLY A 1111 -17.79 -23.72 47.71
N ARG A 1112 -17.98 -24.79 48.47
CA ARG A 1112 -17.25 -25.04 49.71
C ARG A 1112 -16.51 -26.37 49.67
N ASP A 1113 -15.19 -26.35 49.87
CA ASP A 1113 -14.41 -27.59 49.97
C ASP A 1113 -14.79 -28.34 51.26
N GLY A 1114 -15.12 -29.62 51.10
CA GLY A 1114 -15.50 -30.51 52.18
C GLY A 1114 -16.89 -30.27 52.80
N ALA A 1115 -17.69 -29.34 52.27
CA ALA A 1115 -19.07 -29.12 52.68
C ALA A 1115 -20.01 -29.13 51.47
N ALA A 1116 -21.12 -29.87 51.58
CA ALA A 1116 -22.08 -30.00 50.49
C ALA A 1116 -23.06 -28.81 50.48
N GLU A 1117 -22.55 -27.61 50.21
CA GLU A 1117 -23.34 -26.38 50.21
C GLU A 1117 -22.81 -25.33 49.24
N ILE A 1118 -23.73 -24.51 48.75
CA ILE A 1118 -23.48 -23.23 48.07
C ILE A 1118 -23.85 -22.12 49.04
N ARG A 1119 -23.00 -21.10 49.15
CA ARG A 1119 -23.30 -19.91 49.95
C ARG A 1119 -23.33 -18.65 49.11
N ARG A 1120 -24.17 -17.72 49.54
CA ARG A 1120 -24.24 -16.37 48.99
C ARG A 1120 -23.60 -15.39 49.98
N ILE A 1121 -22.65 -14.60 49.49
CA ILE A 1121 -21.94 -13.57 50.27
C ILE A 1121 -21.95 -12.24 49.51
N ASP A 1122 -21.64 -11.16 50.22
CA ASP A 1122 -21.44 -9.84 49.62
C ASP A 1122 -20.13 -9.82 48.80
N LYS A 1123 -20.22 -9.52 47.50
CA LYS A 1123 -19.08 -9.47 46.56
C LYS A 1123 -18.03 -8.42 46.96
N THR A 1124 -18.40 -7.39 47.71
CA THR A 1124 -17.47 -6.35 48.17
C THR A 1124 -16.82 -6.70 49.51
N THR A 1125 -17.60 -7.15 50.50
CA THR A 1125 -17.11 -7.29 51.89
C THR A 1125 -16.83 -8.72 52.35
N GLY A 1126 -17.35 -9.72 51.63
CA GLY A 1126 -17.34 -11.13 52.01
C GLY A 1126 -18.30 -11.49 53.14
N ASP A 1127 -19.19 -10.57 53.53
CA ASP A 1127 -20.17 -10.82 54.59
C ASP A 1127 -21.21 -11.88 54.16
N PHE A 1128 -21.62 -12.72 55.10
CA PHE A 1128 -22.62 -13.76 54.87
C PHE A 1128 -23.98 -13.15 54.53
N ILE A 1129 -24.58 -13.56 53.41
CA ILE A 1129 -25.95 -13.20 53.05
C ILE A 1129 -26.90 -14.36 53.39
N SER A 1130 -26.63 -15.55 52.87
CA SER A 1130 -27.44 -16.75 53.11
C SER A 1130 -26.68 -18.05 52.79
N GLN A 1131 -27.13 -19.14 53.42
CA GLN A 1131 -26.83 -20.49 52.93
C GLN A 1131 -27.82 -20.74 51.80
N PHE A 1132 -27.32 -20.79 50.55
CA PHE A 1132 -28.16 -20.71 49.35
C PHE A 1132 -28.77 -22.06 49.02
N ALA A 1133 -27.94 -23.10 48.87
CA ALA A 1133 -28.39 -24.45 48.55
C ALA A 1133 -27.55 -25.50 49.28
N THR A 1134 -28.13 -26.67 49.51
CA THR A 1134 -27.40 -27.87 49.97
C THR A 1134 -27.23 -28.78 48.76
N THR A 1135 -25.99 -29.16 48.46
CA THR A 1135 -25.66 -30.04 47.33
C THR A 1135 -25.56 -31.49 47.78
N SER A 1136 -25.53 -32.43 46.82
CA SER A 1136 -25.31 -33.85 47.11
C SER A 1136 -23.84 -34.18 47.41
N GLY A 1137 -22.91 -33.35 46.94
CA GLY A 1137 -21.48 -33.54 47.08
C GLY A 1137 -20.66 -32.24 47.15
N ARG A 1138 -19.34 -32.34 46.96
CA ARG A 1138 -18.39 -31.21 47.04
C ARG A 1138 -18.38 -30.44 45.73
N VAL A 1139 -18.83 -29.18 45.77
CA VAL A 1139 -18.84 -28.27 44.62
C VAL A 1139 -17.41 -27.82 44.29
N GLU A 1140 -16.95 -28.08 43.06
CA GLU A 1140 -15.64 -27.63 42.51
C GLU A 1140 -15.77 -26.37 41.66
N ASP A 1141 -16.92 -26.13 41.03
CA ASP A 1141 -17.19 -24.85 40.41
C ASP A 1141 -18.69 -24.58 40.26
N LEU A 1142 -19.00 -23.32 39.99
CA LEU A 1142 -20.34 -22.81 39.82
C LEU A 1142 -20.45 -22.07 38.50
N VAL A 1143 -21.50 -22.34 37.74
CA VAL A 1143 -21.83 -21.58 36.53
C VAL A 1143 -23.33 -21.39 36.39
N CYS A 1144 -23.79 -20.56 35.47
CA CYS A 1144 -25.21 -20.33 35.24
C CYS A 1144 -25.74 -20.92 33.93
N ASP A 1145 -27.02 -21.26 33.94
CA ASP A 1145 -27.82 -21.57 32.76
C ASP A 1145 -29.12 -20.74 32.79
N PRO A 1146 -29.25 -19.74 31.90
CA PRO A 1146 -30.46 -18.94 31.80
C PRO A 1146 -31.51 -19.51 30.82
N VAL A 1147 -31.26 -20.65 30.17
CA VAL A 1147 -32.04 -21.17 29.03
C VAL A 1147 -32.81 -22.45 29.39
N HIS A 1148 -32.13 -23.51 29.83
CA HIS A 1148 -32.73 -24.85 29.86
C HIS A 1148 -33.77 -25.08 30.97
N TYR A 1149 -33.83 -24.18 31.96
CA TYR A 1149 -34.76 -24.27 33.08
C TYR A 1149 -35.90 -23.25 32.99
N ALA A 1150 -36.10 -22.61 31.83
CA ALA A 1150 -37.13 -21.62 31.61
C ALA A 1150 -38.52 -22.08 32.11
N PRO A 1151 -39.30 -21.22 32.80
CA PRO A 1151 -39.10 -19.78 33.01
C PRO A 1151 -38.13 -19.43 34.15
N TYR A 1152 -37.43 -20.40 34.70
CA TYR A 1152 -36.46 -20.20 35.77
C TYR A 1152 -35.02 -20.07 35.26
N GLU A 1153 -34.19 -19.43 36.07
CA GLU A 1153 -32.74 -19.44 35.91
C GLU A 1153 -32.13 -20.43 36.91
N ALA A 1154 -31.05 -21.11 36.51
CA ALA A 1154 -30.36 -22.06 37.37
C ALA A 1154 -28.88 -21.75 37.54
N ILE A 1155 -28.38 -21.90 38.77
CA ILE A 1155 -26.95 -22.07 39.01
C ILE A 1155 -26.64 -23.58 38.98
N LEU A 1156 -25.67 -23.95 38.16
CA LEU A 1156 -25.16 -25.30 38.00
C LEU A 1156 -23.94 -25.48 38.89
N ALA A 1157 -24.02 -26.44 39.81
CA ALA A 1157 -22.93 -26.82 40.68
C ALA A 1157 -22.24 -28.08 40.15
N LYS A 1158 -20.97 -27.95 39.78
CA LYS A 1158 -20.15 -29.09 39.35
C LYS A 1158 -19.57 -29.78 40.58
N ASP A 1159 -19.81 -31.07 40.77
CA ASP A 1159 -19.19 -31.83 41.87
C ASP A 1159 -17.84 -32.46 41.49
N ALA A 1160 -17.00 -32.65 42.51
CA ALA A 1160 -15.62 -33.11 42.44
C ALA A 1160 -15.41 -34.57 42.06
N TYR A 1161 -16.35 -35.44 42.37
CA TYR A 1161 -16.14 -36.89 42.34
C TYR A 1161 -17.21 -37.63 41.53
N ASN A 1162 -18.32 -36.97 41.27
CA ASN A 1162 -19.33 -37.42 40.34
C ASN A 1162 -19.16 -36.69 38.99
N GLY A 1163 -19.79 -37.26 37.97
CA GLY A 1163 -19.81 -36.68 36.65
C GLY A 1163 -21.14 -36.04 36.37
N LEU A 1164 -21.57 -35.07 37.19
CA LEU A 1164 -22.81 -34.35 36.94
C LEU A 1164 -22.74 -32.88 37.36
N TYR A 1165 -23.67 -32.09 36.83
CA TYR A 1165 -24.09 -30.81 37.36
C TYR A 1165 -25.37 -30.97 38.18
N GLU A 1166 -25.45 -30.33 39.34
CA GLU A 1166 -26.71 -30.13 40.07
C GLU A 1166 -27.22 -28.72 39.81
N ALA A 1167 -28.45 -28.59 39.34
CA ALA A 1167 -29.05 -27.30 39.03
C ALA A 1167 -29.93 -26.80 40.17
N PHE A 1168 -29.75 -25.55 40.59
CA PHE A 1168 -30.53 -24.91 41.65
C PHE A 1168 -31.15 -23.60 41.18
N LEU A 1169 -32.42 -23.40 41.52
CA LEU A 1169 -33.19 -22.20 41.18
C LEU A 1169 -32.56 -20.94 41.78
N VAL A 1170 -32.24 -19.94 40.95
CA VAL A 1170 -31.80 -18.60 41.37
C VAL A 1170 -32.87 -17.54 41.08
N GLU A 1171 -32.73 -16.36 41.68
CA GLU A 1171 -33.58 -15.22 41.33
C GLU A 1171 -33.43 -14.85 39.85
N SER A 1172 -34.52 -14.50 39.18
CA SER A 1172 -34.47 -13.99 37.80
C SER A 1172 -33.54 -12.77 37.69
N GLY A 1173 -32.73 -12.74 36.64
CA GLY A 1173 -31.67 -11.77 36.41
C GLY A 1173 -30.40 -12.05 37.22
N THR A 1174 -30.20 -13.24 37.80
CA THR A 1174 -28.94 -13.62 38.45
C THR A 1174 -27.88 -13.98 37.42
N CYS A 1175 -28.30 -14.60 36.31
CA CYS A 1175 -27.46 -15.11 35.22
C CYS A 1175 -27.23 -14.05 34.15
N ALA A 1176 -26.67 -12.90 34.53
CA ALA A 1176 -26.55 -11.77 33.63
C ALA A 1176 -25.36 -11.91 32.68
N LEU A 1177 -25.65 -12.19 31.41
CA LEU A 1177 -24.68 -12.23 30.32
C LEU A 1177 -24.95 -11.06 29.35
N PRO A 1178 -23.95 -10.27 28.95
CA PRO A 1178 -24.12 -9.14 28.06
C PRO A 1178 -24.50 -9.65 26.66
N GLY A 1179 -25.62 -9.17 26.13
CA GLY A 1179 -26.24 -9.68 24.90
C GLY A 1179 -27.38 -10.68 25.14
N PHE A 1180 -27.72 -10.97 26.39
CA PHE A 1180 -28.86 -11.79 26.79
C PHE A 1180 -29.80 -10.95 27.66
N ASP A 1181 -31.05 -10.73 27.24
CA ASP A 1181 -32.10 -10.11 28.07
C ASP A 1181 -32.93 -11.24 28.71
N PRO A 1182 -32.81 -11.47 30.03
CA PRO A 1182 -33.55 -12.55 30.69
C PRO A 1182 -34.98 -12.15 31.08
N THR A 1183 -35.55 -11.05 30.58
CA THR A 1183 -36.92 -10.65 30.98
C THR A 1183 -37.99 -10.84 29.90
N PRO A 1184 -39.04 -11.64 30.19
CA PRO A 1184 -40.35 -11.51 29.55
C PRO A 1184 -41.00 -10.19 29.98
N SER A 1185 -41.37 -9.32 29.05
CA SER A 1185 -42.41 -8.30 29.27
C SER A 1185 -43.77 -8.92 28.90
N ASP A 1186 -44.76 -9.12 29.77
CA ASP A 1186 -45.17 -8.41 30.97
C ASP A 1186 -45.83 -9.37 31.99
N PHE A 1187 -45.43 -9.30 33.27
CA PHE A 1187 -46.39 -9.37 34.38
C PHE A 1187 -45.91 -8.51 35.56
N LEU A 1188 -46.64 -7.43 35.82
CA LEU A 1188 -46.52 -6.58 36.99
C LEU A 1188 -46.98 -7.31 38.26
N TYR A 1189 -46.13 -7.38 39.29
CA TYR A 1189 -46.59 -7.32 40.69
C TYR A 1189 -45.92 -6.14 41.40
N PRO A 1190 -46.70 -5.33 42.16
CA PRO A 1190 -46.23 -4.06 42.70
C PRO A 1190 -45.29 -4.24 43.90
N ALA A 1191 -44.24 -3.43 43.95
CA ALA A 1191 -43.39 -3.28 45.12
C ALA A 1191 -44.21 -2.77 46.32
N VAL A 1192 -44.28 -3.59 47.38
CA VAL A 1192 -44.79 -3.19 48.69
C VAL A 1192 -43.65 -2.49 49.43
N ASN A 1193 -43.63 -1.16 49.42
CA ASN A 1193 -42.83 -0.41 50.39
C ASN A 1193 -43.64 -0.22 51.66
N GLU A 1194 -43.11 -0.74 52.76
CA GLU A 1194 -43.56 -0.50 54.13
C GLU A 1194 -43.54 0.99 54.44
N GLU A 1195 -44.72 1.61 54.49
CA GLU A 1195 -45.01 2.61 55.51
C GLU A 1195 -46.53 2.73 55.65
N ILE A 1196 -47.08 2.32 56.79
CA ILE A 1196 -47.96 3.16 57.63
C ILE A 1196 -48.38 2.38 58.88
N ALA A 1197 -48.13 3.06 59.98
CA ALA A 1197 -48.53 2.77 61.34
C ALA A 1197 -49.97 2.29 61.52
N THR A 1198 -50.13 1.38 62.49
CA THR A 1198 -51.28 1.18 63.40
C THR A 1198 -52.51 2.06 63.18
N ILE A 1199 -53.70 1.45 63.12
CA ILE A 1199 -54.76 1.56 64.14
C ILE A 1199 -55.90 0.57 63.83
N ALA A 1200 -56.41 -0.01 64.91
CA ALA A 1200 -57.45 -1.03 64.98
C ALA A 1200 -58.85 -0.59 64.52
N GLY A 1201 -59.68 -1.59 64.20
CA GLY A 1201 -61.15 -1.55 64.33
C GLY A 1201 -61.88 -2.03 63.07
N HIS A 1202 -62.47 -3.22 63.08
CA HIS A 1202 -63.81 -3.56 63.60
C HIS A 1202 -64.95 -3.43 62.57
N TYR A 1203 -65.70 -4.53 62.42
CA TYR A 1203 -67.11 -4.63 62.00
C TYR A 1203 -67.44 -4.33 60.52
N GLN A 1204 -68.39 -4.97 59.81
CA GLN A 1204 -69.33 -6.07 60.05
C GLN A 1204 -69.98 -6.43 58.68
N LEU A 1205 -70.34 -7.71 58.50
CA LEU A 1205 -71.38 -8.33 57.63
C LEU A 1205 -72.18 -7.45 56.66
N VAL A 1206 -72.42 -7.97 55.44
CA VAL A 1206 -73.77 -8.42 54.99
C VAL A 1206 -73.60 -9.72 54.21
#